data_AF-A0A2D5BSQ8-F1
#
_entry.id   AF-A0A2D5BSQ8-F1
#
_cell.length_a   1.000
_cell.length_b   1.000
_cell.length_c   1.000
_cell.angle_alpha   90.00
_cell.angle_beta   90.00
_cell.angle_gamma   90.00
#
_symmetry.space_group_name_H-M   'P 1'
#
loop_
_entity.id
_entity.type
_entity.pdbx_description
1 polymer ?
#
loop_
_entity_poly.entity_id
_entity_poly.type
_entity_poly.pdbx_seq_one_letter_code
_entity_poly.pdbx_strand_id
1 'polypeptide(L)'
;MGIALLLPLIPAQTPPAITRGPYLQLGTPTSVVVRWRTDPAQTGRLWWGTSPTSLTNQIDTTPTGPLGIEHSAHVTGLQPGTRYYYAIGLPGFSSFSAAWLHNTVLAGGDQEHSFVTQPAVGDRQPFRAWVLGDSGTANADAAAVRDAFHDWSIGREPDLWLMLGDNAYVWGSDAEYQAAVFDMFPSTLRRSVLWPAFGNHDAGNAVPSTQTGVYFELFELPTMAEAGGMASGTEAYYSFDHGNVHFVCLDSQGSDRTAAGPMGTWLQADLQSTNQDWIVAFWHHPPYSKGSHNSDLEIELIEMRAELLPILEAHGVDLVLSGHSHGYERSMLLNGHYGYSTTFDPTTMAPDPGNGAITGTGGYQKPSIGPAANEGTVYVVNGASGSLSYVGLLDHPVMVANIRRLGSLVLDVNGLQMDLQYLGQDGAVEDSFTLTKGGVTPIRTRGAFIDGSAPWKFDDTGTDLGTAWRDPLYDDSTWLAGNPILGFGEPYISTPISFGPDPNNVHPTTYFRQDFMVDVDPMSITSLRLSVGYDDAYVAYLNGQEIARRNLPTGTVAFTSLALTAHDPTRYEAFDITYALPILQQGSNLIAIEVHQAAPTSDDLTFDAWLTWEGADVALDPACATGILGDVLTVNGSAGGIGRSINVTVGQDISIAIQPPPGLGPFADFALLCHLGSSTGLTPFPIAGGGALCFTPTLGAVNPSFFTLAASVPIPGTVFPSGPAPWNFVYQFGIPIPGLEVLIQPALTSVGSSLWKSGNAIRVISVL
;
A
#
# COMPACT_ATOMS: atom_id res chain seq x y z
N MET A 1 -49.63 2.03 -72.16
CA MET A 1 -48.97 0.79 -71.73
C MET A 1 -47.73 1.17 -70.94
N GLY A 2 -47.48 0.46 -69.84
CA GLY A 2 -46.75 0.91 -68.63
C GLY A 2 -45.39 1.57 -68.83
N ILE A 3 -45.24 2.74 -68.20
CA ILE A 3 -43.95 3.37 -67.88
C ILE A 3 -43.39 2.62 -66.67
N ALA A 4 -42.27 1.92 -66.83
CA ALA A 4 -41.53 1.33 -65.73
C ALA A 4 -40.84 2.45 -64.95
N LEU A 5 -41.29 2.72 -63.71
CA LEU A 5 -40.54 3.52 -62.75
C LEU A 5 -39.27 2.74 -62.36
N LEU A 6 -38.11 3.22 -62.80
CA LEU A 6 -36.85 2.90 -62.13
C LEU A 6 -36.84 3.63 -60.79
N LEU A 7 -37.12 2.89 -59.71
CA LEU A 7 -36.80 3.34 -58.35
C LEU A 7 -35.25 3.35 -58.22
N PRO A 8 -34.63 4.45 -57.78
CA PRO A 8 -33.20 4.46 -57.51
C PRO A 8 -32.90 3.45 -56.40
N LEU A 9 -31.90 2.59 -56.62
CA LEU A 9 -31.32 1.78 -55.54
C LEU A 9 -30.80 2.74 -54.48
N ILE A 10 -31.46 2.77 -53.31
CA ILE A 10 -30.90 3.39 -52.11
C ILE A 10 -29.76 2.48 -51.66
N PRO A 11 -28.51 2.97 -51.55
CA PRO A 11 -27.42 2.15 -51.04
C PRO A 11 -27.78 1.67 -49.62
N ALA A 12 -27.51 0.39 -49.33
CA ALA A 12 -27.73 -0.16 -48.00
C ALA A 12 -26.91 0.64 -46.97
N GLN A 13 -27.59 1.26 -46.01
CA GLN A 13 -26.94 2.03 -44.95
C GLN A 13 -26.20 1.06 -44.03
N THR A 14 -24.92 1.32 -43.77
CA THR A 14 -24.11 0.51 -42.85
C THR A 14 -24.79 0.47 -41.48
N PRO A 15 -24.98 -0.71 -40.87
CA PRO A 15 -25.49 -0.79 -39.52
C PRO A 15 -24.55 -0.05 -38.58
N PRO A 16 -25.08 0.72 -37.64
CA PRO A 16 -24.23 1.43 -36.72
C PRO A 16 -23.47 0.54 -35.76
N ALA A 17 -22.23 0.92 -35.49
CA ALA A 17 -21.36 0.27 -34.53
C ALA A 17 -20.73 1.29 -33.59
N ILE A 18 -20.33 0.82 -32.40
CA ILE A 18 -19.42 1.58 -31.54
C ILE A 18 -18.00 1.38 -32.07
N THR A 19 -17.33 2.49 -32.39
CA THR A 19 -15.96 2.49 -32.91
C THR A 19 -14.93 2.92 -31.86
N ARG A 20 -15.38 3.50 -30.74
CA ARG A 20 -14.57 3.82 -29.56
C ARG A 20 -15.40 3.71 -28.29
N GLY A 21 -14.81 3.11 -27.26
CA GLY A 21 -15.44 2.99 -25.95
C GLY A 21 -16.37 1.79 -25.79
N PRO A 22 -17.25 1.80 -24.78
CA PRO A 22 -17.47 2.91 -23.84
C PRO A 22 -16.29 3.22 -22.94
N TYR A 23 -16.25 4.45 -22.41
CA TYR A 23 -15.30 4.87 -21.40
C TYR A 23 -15.91 5.85 -20.40
N LEU A 24 -15.40 5.83 -19.17
CA LEU A 24 -15.96 6.57 -18.03
C LEU A 24 -15.09 7.79 -17.69
N GLN A 25 -15.76 8.93 -17.48
CA GLN A 25 -15.15 10.24 -17.20
C GLN A 25 -15.92 10.95 -16.08
N LEU A 26 -15.31 11.96 -15.47
CA LEU A 26 -15.96 12.89 -14.54
C LEU A 26 -16.84 12.20 -13.49
N GLY A 27 -16.28 11.18 -12.84
CA GLY A 27 -16.96 10.44 -11.77
C GLY A 27 -17.06 11.28 -10.51
N THR A 28 -18.20 11.19 -9.83
CA THR A 28 -18.45 11.82 -8.52
C THR A 28 -19.18 10.81 -7.62
N PRO A 29 -19.48 11.15 -6.35
CA PRO A 29 -20.31 10.29 -5.51
C PRO A 29 -21.75 10.13 -6.05
N THR A 30 -22.22 11.03 -6.91
CA THR A 30 -23.62 11.06 -7.36
C THR A 30 -23.80 11.16 -8.88
N SER A 31 -22.71 11.13 -9.64
CA SER A 31 -22.74 11.22 -11.10
C SER A 31 -21.55 10.51 -11.76
N VAL A 32 -21.68 10.23 -13.05
CA VAL A 32 -20.60 9.81 -13.93
C VAL A 32 -20.93 10.23 -15.36
N VAL A 33 -19.92 10.47 -16.18
CA VAL A 33 -20.07 10.66 -17.62
C VAL A 33 -19.67 9.38 -18.35
N VAL A 34 -20.55 8.87 -19.20
CA VAL A 34 -20.28 7.73 -20.09
C VAL A 34 -20.12 8.25 -21.51
N ARG A 35 -18.97 7.98 -22.14
CA ARG A 35 -18.63 8.43 -23.49
C ARG A 35 -18.41 7.26 -24.44
N TRP A 36 -18.72 7.47 -25.73
CA TRP A 36 -18.46 6.51 -26.80
C TRP A 36 -18.52 7.20 -28.17
N ARG A 37 -17.98 6.54 -29.20
CA ARG A 37 -18.06 6.98 -30.61
C ARG A 37 -18.88 6.01 -31.44
N THR A 38 -19.67 6.50 -32.39
CA THR A 38 -20.42 5.68 -33.36
C THR A 38 -19.98 5.90 -34.80
N ASP A 39 -20.20 4.90 -35.67
CA ASP A 39 -20.14 5.06 -37.12
C ASP A 39 -21.24 4.20 -37.78
N PRO A 40 -22.14 4.77 -38.61
CA PRO A 40 -22.28 6.19 -38.94
C PRO A 40 -22.87 7.04 -37.79
N ALA A 41 -22.76 8.36 -37.93
CA ALA A 41 -23.35 9.35 -37.03
C ALA A 41 -24.86 9.14 -36.83
N GLN A 42 -25.29 9.09 -35.58
CA GLN A 42 -26.68 8.82 -35.19
C GLN A 42 -26.95 9.19 -33.74
N THR A 43 -28.22 9.37 -33.35
CA THR A 43 -28.57 9.47 -31.93
C THR A 43 -28.27 8.17 -31.20
N GLY A 44 -27.64 8.27 -30.03
CA GLY A 44 -27.35 7.14 -29.15
C GLY A 44 -28.25 7.15 -27.92
N ARG A 45 -28.30 6.03 -27.21
CA ARG A 45 -29.01 5.87 -25.94
C ARG A 45 -28.13 5.14 -24.94
N LEU A 46 -28.10 5.65 -23.71
CA LEU A 46 -27.55 4.96 -22.55
C LEU A 46 -28.69 4.48 -21.65
N TRP A 47 -28.63 3.22 -21.21
CA TRP A 47 -29.43 2.69 -20.11
C TRP A 47 -28.54 2.39 -18.91
N TRP A 48 -29.06 2.57 -17.69
CA TRP A 48 -28.35 2.15 -16.48
C TRP A 48 -29.28 1.70 -15.36
N GLY A 49 -28.73 0.93 -14.42
CA GLY A 49 -29.44 0.40 -13.26
C GLY A 49 -28.50 -0.36 -12.32
N THR A 50 -28.99 -0.83 -11.18
CA THR A 50 -28.20 -1.57 -10.19
C THR A 50 -28.15 -3.08 -10.45
N SER A 51 -28.74 -3.54 -11.56
CA SER A 51 -28.68 -4.93 -12.02
C SER A 51 -28.44 -4.96 -13.53
N PRO A 52 -27.54 -5.82 -14.03
CA PRO A 52 -27.23 -5.90 -15.46
C PRO A 52 -28.42 -6.35 -16.31
N THR A 53 -29.39 -7.05 -15.70
CA THR A 53 -30.60 -7.53 -16.39
C THR A 53 -31.80 -6.59 -16.24
N SER A 54 -31.65 -5.47 -15.51
CA SER A 54 -32.74 -4.53 -15.21
C SER A 54 -32.23 -3.08 -15.20
N LEU A 55 -31.98 -2.53 -16.39
CA LEU A 55 -31.57 -1.14 -16.59
C LEU A 55 -32.81 -0.25 -16.75
N THR A 56 -33.27 0.36 -15.66
CA THR A 56 -34.57 1.08 -15.62
C THR A 56 -34.48 2.55 -16.00
N ASN A 57 -33.29 3.13 -15.96
CA ASN A 57 -33.05 4.53 -16.32
C ASN A 57 -32.50 4.62 -17.74
N GLN A 58 -32.74 5.74 -18.42
CA GLN A 58 -32.22 5.97 -19.76
C GLN A 58 -32.04 7.45 -20.09
N ILE A 59 -31.12 7.75 -21.01
CA ILE A 59 -30.91 9.08 -21.58
C ILE A 59 -30.50 8.94 -23.06
N ASP A 60 -31.04 9.82 -23.91
CA ASP A 60 -30.66 9.94 -25.32
C ASP A 60 -29.52 10.95 -25.47
N THR A 61 -28.59 10.67 -26.38
CA THR A 61 -27.47 11.55 -26.70
C THR A 61 -27.47 11.89 -28.19
N THR A 62 -27.34 13.17 -28.50
CA THR A 62 -27.06 13.63 -29.86
C THR A 62 -25.54 13.69 -30.01
N PRO A 63 -24.94 13.04 -31.02
CA PRO A 63 -23.50 13.03 -31.15
C PRO A 63 -22.96 14.42 -31.52
N THR A 64 -21.79 14.74 -31.00
CA THR A 64 -21.10 16.02 -31.13
C THR A 64 -19.70 15.80 -31.73
N GLY A 65 -18.83 16.81 -31.60
CA GLY A 65 -17.48 16.80 -32.14
C GLY A 65 -17.43 17.15 -33.64
N PRO A 66 -16.22 17.33 -34.21
CA PRO A 66 -16.03 17.79 -35.59
C PRO A 66 -16.68 16.88 -36.63
N LEU A 67 -16.77 15.59 -36.33
CA LEU A 67 -17.35 14.55 -37.19
C LEU A 67 -18.81 14.22 -36.83
N GLY A 68 -19.36 14.76 -35.73
CA GLY A 68 -20.74 14.50 -35.30
C GLY A 68 -20.97 13.04 -34.90
N ILE A 69 -19.99 12.40 -34.27
CA ILE A 69 -19.99 10.97 -33.91
C ILE A 69 -19.65 10.69 -32.44
N GLU A 70 -19.32 11.72 -31.66
CA GLU A 70 -18.93 11.59 -30.26
C GLU A 70 -20.14 11.72 -29.34
N HIS A 71 -20.31 10.80 -28.40
CA HIS A 71 -21.39 10.85 -27.43
C HIS A 71 -20.85 11.12 -26.04
N SER A 72 -21.55 11.97 -25.29
CA SER A 72 -21.34 12.17 -23.85
C SER A 72 -22.69 12.10 -23.14
N ALA A 73 -22.84 11.16 -22.21
CA ALA A 73 -24.04 10.95 -21.42
C ALA A 73 -23.75 11.20 -19.93
N HIS A 74 -24.29 12.31 -19.40
CA HIS A 74 -24.14 12.69 -18.00
C HIS A 74 -25.21 12.01 -17.16
N VAL A 75 -24.79 11.00 -16.40
CA VAL A 75 -25.66 10.30 -15.46
C VAL A 75 -25.58 10.99 -14.11
N THR A 76 -26.71 11.40 -13.54
CA THR A 76 -26.79 12.11 -12.24
C THR A 76 -27.81 11.46 -11.30
N GLY A 77 -27.81 11.86 -10.04
CA GLY A 77 -28.75 11.34 -9.03
C GLY A 77 -28.43 9.93 -8.54
N LEU A 78 -27.17 9.51 -8.68
CA LEU A 78 -26.68 8.21 -8.22
C LEU A 78 -26.42 8.21 -6.72
N GLN A 79 -26.33 7.02 -6.13
CA GLN A 79 -25.93 6.85 -4.73
C GLN A 79 -24.41 6.67 -4.63
N PRO A 80 -23.71 7.24 -3.63
CA PRO A 80 -22.28 7.02 -3.39
C PRO A 80 -21.93 5.54 -3.17
N GLY A 81 -20.70 5.15 -3.52
CA GLY A 81 -20.16 3.80 -3.28
C GLY A 81 -21.01 2.66 -3.86
N THR A 82 -21.80 2.92 -4.90
CA THR A 82 -22.81 2.00 -5.40
C THR A 82 -22.44 1.53 -6.80
N ARG A 83 -22.54 0.20 -7.02
CA ARG A 83 -22.34 -0.40 -8.34
C ARG A 83 -23.56 -0.18 -9.24
N TYR A 84 -23.31 0.35 -10.43
CA TYR A 84 -24.27 0.46 -11.51
C TYR A 84 -23.75 -0.29 -12.74
N TYR A 85 -24.69 -0.85 -13.50
CA TYR A 85 -24.47 -1.47 -14.79
C TYR A 85 -25.07 -0.59 -15.87
N TYR A 86 -24.55 -0.67 -17.09
CA TYR A 86 -25.04 0.12 -18.20
C TYR A 86 -25.02 -0.60 -19.54
N ALA A 87 -25.78 -0.08 -20.50
CA ALA A 87 -25.82 -0.53 -21.88
C ALA A 87 -25.96 0.67 -22.82
N ILE A 88 -25.39 0.58 -24.01
CA ILE A 88 -25.44 1.59 -25.06
C ILE A 88 -26.14 1.02 -26.27
N GLY A 89 -26.99 1.83 -26.91
CA GLY A 89 -27.70 1.43 -28.11
C GLY A 89 -28.39 2.58 -28.83
N LEU A 90 -29.46 2.26 -29.54
CA LEU A 90 -30.23 3.18 -30.35
C LEU A 90 -31.56 3.59 -29.69
N PRO A 91 -32.02 4.84 -29.86
CA PRO A 91 -33.37 5.25 -29.46
C PRO A 91 -34.41 4.59 -30.37
N GLY A 92 -35.43 3.95 -29.78
CA GLY A 92 -36.47 3.28 -30.56
C GLY A 92 -37.58 2.58 -29.75
N PHE A 93 -37.30 2.18 -28.50
CA PHE A 93 -38.30 1.62 -27.58
C PHE A 93 -38.04 2.02 -26.12
N SER A 94 -39.10 2.13 -25.32
CA SER A 94 -39.13 2.84 -24.03
C SER A 94 -38.76 2.03 -22.78
N SER A 95 -38.33 0.77 -22.90
CA SER A 95 -37.96 -0.05 -21.72
C SER A 95 -36.98 -1.19 -22.04
N PHE A 96 -35.95 -1.34 -21.22
CA PHE A 96 -35.02 -2.48 -21.23
C PHE A 96 -35.73 -3.71 -20.63
N SER A 97 -36.20 -4.65 -21.46
CA SER A 97 -36.63 -5.98 -20.98
C SER A 97 -36.04 -7.07 -21.87
N ALA A 98 -35.50 -8.11 -21.24
CA ALA A 98 -34.64 -9.14 -21.85
C ALA A 98 -35.24 -9.89 -23.05
N ALA A 99 -36.55 -9.77 -23.33
CA ALA A 99 -37.23 -10.56 -24.36
C ALA A 99 -37.18 -9.99 -25.79
N TRP A 100 -36.74 -8.75 -26.01
CA TRP A 100 -36.81 -8.09 -27.34
C TRP A 100 -35.52 -7.35 -27.77
N LEU A 101 -34.44 -7.38 -26.98
CA LEU A 101 -33.31 -6.44 -27.10
C LEU A 101 -32.18 -6.81 -28.09
N HIS A 102 -32.25 -7.93 -28.80
CA HIS A 102 -31.11 -8.41 -29.61
C HIS A 102 -30.73 -7.50 -30.81
N ASN A 103 -31.56 -6.54 -31.21
CA ASN A 103 -31.33 -5.75 -32.44
C ASN A 103 -30.97 -4.26 -32.22
N THR A 104 -30.87 -3.76 -30.98
CA THR A 104 -30.62 -2.32 -30.71
C THR A 104 -29.52 -2.01 -29.70
N VAL A 105 -29.05 -3.01 -28.94
CA VAL A 105 -27.91 -2.86 -28.03
C VAL A 105 -26.64 -2.99 -28.85
N LEU A 106 -25.76 -1.99 -28.73
CA LEU A 106 -24.45 -1.96 -29.38
C LEU A 106 -23.33 -2.42 -28.43
N ALA A 107 -23.47 -2.16 -27.12
CA ALA A 107 -22.58 -2.66 -26.06
C ALA A 107 -23.29 -2.70 -24.70
N GLY A 108 -22.84 -3.55 -23.78
CA GLY A 108 -23.30 -3.62 -22.39
C GLY A 108 -24.59 -4.38 -22.15
N GLY A 109 -25.13 -4.23 -20.94
CA GLY A 109 -26.19 -5.10 -20.41
C GLY A 109 -25.66 -6.42 -19.85
N ASP A 110 -24.42 -6.41 -19.36
CA ASP A 110 -23.68 -7.56 -18.84
C ASP A 110 -22.88 -7.16 -17.58
N GLN A 111 -22.05 -8.07 -17.05
CA GLN A 111 -21.19 -7.81 -15.88
C GLN A 111 -19.96 -6.95 -16.20
N GLU A 112 -19.61 -6.81 -17.47
CA GLU A 112 -18.38 -6.16 -17.92
C GLU A 112 -18.56 -4.64 -18.03
N HIS A 113 -19.79 -4.19 -18.30
CA HIS A 113 -20.16 -2.77 -18.41
C HIS A 113 -20.79 -2.28 -17.11
N SER A 114 -19.95 -1.98 -16.14
CA SER A 114 -20.37 -1.49 -14.83
C SER A 114 -19.43 -0.42 -14.31
N PHE A 115 -19.83 0.34 -13.31
CA PHE A 115 -18.97 1.25 -12.58
C PHE A 115 -19.42 1.32 -11.13
N VAL A 116 -18.52 1.73 -10.23
CA VAL A 116 -18.86 2.06 -8.85
C VAL A 116 -18.72 3.57 -8.71
N THR A 117 -19.78 4.23 -8.25
CA THR A 117 -19.70 5.66 -7.92
C THR A 117 -18.71 5.88 -6.80
N GLN A 118 -18.09 7.05 -6.78
CA GLN A 118 -17.08 7.35 -5.77
C GLN A 118 -17.69 7.27 -4.35
N PRO A 119 -16.89 6.95 -3.32
CA PRO A 119 -17.31 7.10 -1.93
C PRO A 119 -17.75 8.53 -1.64
N ALA A 120 -18.48 8.74 -0.54
CA ALA A 120 -18.81 10.09 -0.11
C ALA A 120 -17.52 10.90 0.14
N VAL A 121 -17.56 12.20 -0.14
CA VAL A 121 -16.43 13.11 0.13
C VAL A 121 -16.07 13.06 1.62
N GLY A 122 -14.79 12.85 1.92
CA GLY A 122 -14.25 12.66 3.27
C GLY A 122 -14.34 11.22 3.82
N ASP A 123 -14.94 10.27 3.08
CA ASP A 123 -15.05 8.89 3.53
C ASP A 123 -13.69 8.18 3.47
N ARG A 124 -13.37 7.45 4.54
CA ARG A 124 -12.09 6.78 4.75
C ARG A 124 -12.08 5.33 4.26
N GLN A 125 -13.04 4.95 3.43
CA GLN A 125 -13.10 3.60 2.87
C GLN A 125 -11.85 3.30 2.04
N PRO A 126 -11.37 2.04 2.06
CA PRO A 126 -10.24 1.65 1.23
C PRO A 126 -10.54 1.83 -0.26
N PHE A 127 -9.62 2.44 -1.00
CA PHE A 127 -9.68 2.48 -2.46
C PHE A 127 -8.30 2.32 -3.10
N ARG A 128 -8.30 1.93 -4.37
CA ARG A 128 -7.11 1.71 -5.21
C ARG A 128 -7.12 2.63 -6.42
N ALA A 129 -6.01 3.31 -6.65
CA ALA A 129 -5.69 4.00 -7.89
C ALA A 129 -4.58 3.28 -8.65
N TRP A 130 -4.77 3.08 -9.96
CA TRP A 130 -3.70 2.67 -10.86
C TRP A 130 -3.10 3.89 -11.56
N VAL A 131 -1.77 4.01 -11.60
CA VAL A 131 -1.09 5.20 -12.10
C VAL A 131 -0.12 4.81 -13.20
N LEU A 132 -0.30 5.41 -14.38
CA LEU A 132 0.46 5.16 -15.60
C LEU A 132 1.12 6.45 -16.09
N GLY A 133 2.42 6.47 -16.36
CA GLY A 133 3.07 7.57 -17.08
C GLY A 133 3.68 7.07 -18.38
N ASP A 134 3.53 7.84 -19.46
CA ASP A 134 4.21 7.57 -20.74
C ASP A 134 3.82 6.20 -21.33
N SER A 135 2.57 5.79 -21.08
CA SER A 135 1.99 4.51 -21.53
C SER A 135 1.54 4.53 -22.99
N GLY A 136 1.57 5.70 -23.65
CA GLY A 136 0.94 5.96 -24.94
C GLY A 136 1.56 5.28 -26.16
N THR A 137 2.43 4.28 -26.00
CA THR A 137 3.28 3.73 -27.07
C THR A 137 2.56 2.70 -27.95
N ALA A 138 1.40 2.19 -27.53
CA ALA A 138 0.60 1.19 -28.25
C ALA A 138 1.39 -0.06 -28.68
N ASN A 139 2.38 -0.47 -27.89
CA ASN A 139 3.29 -1.56 -28.22
C ASN A 139 3.22 -2.71 -27.20
N ALA A 140 4.10 -3.70 -27.35
CA ALA A 140 4.17 -4.86 -26.46
C ALA A 140 4.62 -4.51 -25.02
N ASP A 141 5.40 -3.43 -24.85
CA ASP A 141 5.88 -2.99 -23.54
C ASP A 141 4.73 -2.42 -22.71
N ALA A 142 3.92 -1.54 -23.30
CA ALA A 142 2.70 -1.02 -22.67
C ALA A 142 1.69 -2.16 -22.38
N ALA A 143 1.57 -3.13 -23.30
CA ALA A 143 0.72 -4.30 -23.07
C ALA A 143 1.23 -5.17 -21.91
N ALA A 144 2.54 -5.36 -21.77
CA ALA A 144 3.13 -6.13 -20.66
C ALA A 144 2.88 -5.45 -19.31
N VAL A 145 3.02 -4.12 -19.23
CA VAL A 145 2.70 -3.36 -18.01
C VAL A 145 1.22 -3.47 -17.65
N ARG A 146 0.32 -3.36 -18.65
CA ARG A 146 -1.12 -3.57 -18.47
C ARG A 146 -1.42 -4.95 -17.92
N ASP A 147 -0.87 -5.99 -18.57
CA ASP A 147 -1.16 -7.38 -18.23
C ASP A 147 -0.64 -7.72 -16.83
N ALA A 148 0.57 -7.24 -16.48
CA ALA A 148 1.12 -7.38 -15.13
C ALA A 148 0.21 -6.77 -14.06
N PHE A 149 -0.35 -5.58 -14.29
CA PHE A 149 -1.29 -4.97 -13.37
C PHE A 149 -2.58 -5.78 -13.26
N HIS A 150 -3.18 -6.21 -14.37
CA HIS A 150 -4.40 -7.01 -14.34
C HIS A 150 -4.22 -8.35 -13.63
N ASP A 151 -3.11 -9.05 -13.88
CA ASP A 151 -2.80 -10.32 -13.23
C ASP A 151 -2.55 -10.14 -11.73
N TRP A 152 -1.82 -9.08 -11.36
CA TRP A 152 -1.56 -8.76 -9.95
C TRP A 152 -2.82 -8.31 -9.19
N SER A 153 -3.77 -7.68 -9.90
CA SER A 153 -4.99 -7.10 -9.32
C SER A 153 -6.23 -8.00 -9.45
N ILE A 154 -6.09 -9.27 -9.83
CA ILE A 154 -7.22 -10.22 -9.93
C ILE A 154 -8.05 -10.19 -8.63
N GLY A 155 -9.34 -9.86 -8.77
CA GLY A 155 -10.27 -9.75 -7.65
C GLY A 155 -10.29 -8.40 -6.94
N ARG A 156 -9.37 -7.48 -7.27
CA ARG A 156 -9.33 -6.09 -6.77
C ARG A 156 -8.90 -5.11 -7.87
N GLU A 157 -9.82 -4.88 -8.80
CA GLU A 157 -9.72 -3.87 -9.86
C GLU A 157 -9.54 -2.45 -9.28
N PRO A 158 -8.95 -1.51 -10.06
CA PRO A 158 -8.78 -0.12 -9.63
C PRO A 158 -10.11 0.63 -9.57
N ASP A 159 -10.32 1.38 -8.49
CA ASP A 159 -11.50 2.23 -8.31
C ASP A 159 -11.42 3.51 -9.17
N LEU A 160 -10.19 3.97 -9.44
CA LEU A 160 -9.86 5.02 -10.39
C LEU A 160 -8.48 4.77 -10.98
N TRP A 161 -8.13 5.50 -12.04
CA TRP A 161 -6.79 5.44 -12.60
C TRP A 161 -6.35 6.78 -13.18
N LEU A 162 -5.06 7.05 -13.06
CA LEU A 162 -4.41 8.30 -13.45
C LEU A 162 -3.48 8.02 -14.62
N MET A 163 -3.49 8.90 -15.62
CA MET A 163 -2.41 8.96 -16.61
C MET A 163 -1.60 10.23 -16.43
N LEU A 164 -0.27 10.11 -16.37
CA LEU A 164 0.64 11.21 -16.05
C LEU A 164 1.12 11.96 -17.31
N GLY A 165 0.32 11.96 -18.39
CA GLY A 165 0.67 12.58 -19.67
C GLY A 165 1.41 11.66 -20.63
N ASP A 166 1.54 12.15 -21.87
CA ASP A 166 2.03 11.37 -23.02
C ASP A 166 1.19 10.11 -23.23
N ASN A 167 -0.12 10.36 -23.31
CA ASN A 167 -1.12 9.31 -23.38
C ASN A 167 -1.18 8.66 -24.78
N ALA A 168 -0.61 9.33 -25.79
CA ALA A 168 -0.53 8.83 -27.16
C ALA A 168 0.70 9.39 -27.88
N TYR A 169 1.62 8.50 -28.29
CA TYR A 169 2.80 8.85 -29.08
C TYR A 169 2.55 8.69 -30.58
N VAL A 170 3.17 9.49 -31.44
CA VAL A 170 4.21 10.51 -31.16
C VAL A 170 3.63 11.93 -31.16
N TRP A 171 2.44 12.15 -31.72
CA TRP A 171 1.89 13.50 -31.90
C TRP A 171 0.53 13.68 -31.24
N GLY A 172 0.04 12.73 -30.45
CA GLY A 172 -1.26 12.82 -29.80
C GLY A 172 -2.44 12.85 -30.79
N SER A 173 -2.29 12.23 -31.95
CA SER A 173 -3.38 12.17 -32.96
C SER A 173 -4.51 11.24 -32.54
N ASP A 174 -5.69 11.41 -33.14
CA ASP A 174 -6.87 10.59 -32.81
C ASP A 174 -6.65 9.08 -33.00
N ALA A 175 -5.86 8.70 -34.01
CA ALA A 175 -5.51 7.31 -34.28
C ALA A 175 -4.50 6.76 -33.27
N GLU A 176 -3.55 7.58 -32.82
CA GLU A 176 -2.60 7.20 -31.77
C GLU A 176 -3.34 7.00 -30.44
N TYR A 177 -4.29 7.89 -30.10
CA TYR A 177 -5.18 7.71 -28.95
C TYR A 177 -6.04 6.45 -29.06
N GLN A 178 -6.61 6.17 -30.24
CA GLN A 178 -7.37 4.95 -30.47
C GLN A 178 -6.54 3.71 -30.09
N ALA A 179 -5.32 3.61 -30.62
CA ALA A 179 -4.47 2.46 -30.41
C ALA A 179 -3.93 2.38 -28.97
N ALA A 180 -3.45 3.50 -28.44
CA ALA A 180 -2.69 3.55 -27.20
C ALA A 180 -3.56 3.55 -25.94
N VAL A 181 -4.79 4.07 -26.02
CA VAL A 181 -5.69 4.18 -24.86
C VAL A 181 -6.90 3.26 -25.04
N PHE A 182 -7.68 3.47 -26.10
CA PHE A 182 -8.99 2.83 -26.24
C PHE A 182 -8.91 1.35 -26.61
N ASP A 183 -7.98 0.97 -27.47
CA ASP A 183 -7.75 -0.42 -27.86
C ASP A 183 -6.86 -1.15 -26.84
N MET A 184 -5.98 -0.42 -26.14
CA MET A 184 -5.06 -0.97 -25.14
C MET A 184 -5.76 -1.32 -23.82
N PHE A 185 -6.67 -0.47 -23.32
CA PHE A 185 -7.28 -0.61 -21.99
C PHE A 185 -8.83 -0.75 -22.02
N PRO A 186 -9.43 -1.58 -22.90
CA PRO A 186 -10.88 -1.59 -23.10
C PRO A 186 -11.66 -2.08 -21.88
N SER A 187 -11.11 -2.99 -21.08
CA SER A 187 -11.74 -3.48 -19.84
C SER A 187 -11.77 -2.41 -18.76
N THR A 188 -10.62 -1.77 -18.51
CA THR A 188 -10.47 -0.71 -17.50
C THR A 188 -11.32 0.50 -17.82
N LEU A 189 -11.29 0.99 -19.07
CA LEU A 189 -12.06 2.16 -19.52
C LEU A 189 -13.56 2.01 -19.28
N ARG A 190 -14.10 0.80 -19.44
CA ARG A 190 -15.54 0.52 -19.26
C ARG A 190 -15.95 0.40 -17.81
N ARG A 191 -14.99 0.30 -16.88
CA ARG A 191 -15.19 -0.07 -15.47
C ARG A 191 -14.73 0.96 -14.44
N SER A 192 -13.70 1.72 -14.77
CA SER A 192 -13.01 2.64 -13.87
C SER A 192 -12.84 4.01 -14.53
N VAL A 193 -12.98 5.07 -13.73
CA VAL A 193 -12.91 6.46 -14.22
C VAL A 193 -11.46 6.85 -14.43
N LEU A 194 -11.14 7.27 -15.66
CA LEU A 194 -9.82 7.74 -16.07
C LEU A 194 -9.66 9.24 -15.81
N TRP A 195 -8.55 9.63 -15.17
CA TRP A 195 -8.12 11.01 -14.96
C TRP A 195 -6.74 11.25 -15.59
N PRO A 196 -6.69 11.78 -16.82
CA PRO A 196 -5.44 12.04 -17.51
C PRO A 196 -4.88 13.44 -17.19
N ALA A 197 -3.54 13.52 -17.17
CA ALA A 197 -2.79 14.75 -17.33
C ALA A 197 -2.37 14.93 -18.79
N PHE A 198 -2.05 16.17 -19.16
CA PHE A 198 -1.59 16.55 -20.49
C PHE A 198 -0.05 16.54 -20.56
N GLY A 199 0.52 15.82 -21.53
CA GLY A 199 1.97 15.73 -21.80
C GLY A 199 2.42 16.44 -23.07
N ASN A 200 3.74 16.43 -23.33
CA ASN A 200 4.31 17.12 -24.49
C ASN A 200 4.01 16.42 -25.82
N HIS A 201 3.83 15.10 -25.84
CA HIS A 201 3.41 14.37 -27.03
C HIS A 201 1.92 14.59 -27.35
N ASP A 202 1.10 14.86 -26.33
CA ASP A 202 -0.31 15.23 -26.51
C ASP A 202 -0.46 16.61 -27.18
N ALA A 203 0.50 17.51 -26.95
CA ALA A 203 0.57 18.85 -27.54
C ALA A 203 0.80 18.87 -29.06
N GLY A 204 1.10 17.72 -29.69
CA GLY A 204 1.22 17.64 -31.15
C GLY A 204 -0.10 17.89 -31.89
N ASN A 205 -1.25 17.60 -31.26
CA ASN A 205 -2.59 17.77 -31.85
C ASN A 205 -3.60 18.42 -30.90
N ALA A 206 -3.15 19.04 -29.81
CA ALA A 206 -4.00 19.73 -28.86
C ALA A 206 -3.34 20.97 -28.25
N VAL A 207 -4.16 21.94 -27.85
CA VAL A 207 -3.71 23.24 -27.34
C VAL A 207 -4.45 23.57 -26.04
N PRO A 208 -3.79 23.54 -24.87
CA PRO A 208 -4.42 23.79 -23.57
C PRO A 208 -5.06 25.17 -23.43
N SER A 209 -4.41 26.22 -23.93
CA SER A 209 -4.91 27.60 -23.78
C SER A 209 -6.23 27.89 -24.51
N THR A 210 -6.53 27.12 -25.56
CA THR A 210 -7.80 27.21 -26.30
C THR A 210 -8.73 26.03 -26.04
N GLN A 211 -8.28 24.98 -25.34
CA GLN A 211 -8.98 23.71 -25.12
C GLN A 211 -9.48 23.10 -26.44
N THR A 212 -8.61 23.09 -27.44
CA THR A 212 -8.92 22.57 -28.79
C THR A 212 -8.00 21.43 -29.16
N GLY A 213 -8.50 20.52 -30.00
CA GLY A 213 -7.73 19.39 -30.53
C GLY A 213 -7.96 18.10 -29.75
N VAL A 214 -7.26 17.03 -30.16
CA VAL A 214 -7.65 15.64 -29.88
C VAL A 214 -7.82 15.38 -28.38
N TYR A 215 -6.86 15.74 -27.53
CA TYR A 215 -6.99 15.54 -26.08
C TYR A 215 -8.30 16.11 -25.50
N PHE A 216 -8.59 17.39 -25.79
CA PHE A 216 -9.77 18.12 -25.30
C PHE A 216 -11.07 17.71 -26.00
N GLU A 217 -10.98 17.02 -27.14
CA GLU A 217 -12.14 16.41 -27.77
C GLU A 217 -12.49 15.05 -27.13
N LEU A 218 -11.50 14.33 -26.57
CA LEU A 218 -11.65 12.95 -26.11
C LEU A 218 -11.94 12.80 -24.63
N PHE A 219 -11.37 13.67 -23.80
CA PHE A 219 -11.59 13.67 -22.36
C PHE A 219 -12.61 14.73 -21.98
N GLU A 220 -13.27 14.51 -20.85
CA GLU A 220 -14.19 15.49 -20.27
C GLU A 220 -13.83 15.65 -18.79
N LEU A 221 -13.31 16.82 -18.44
CA LEU A 221 -12.63 17.06 -17.18
C LEU A 221 -13.30 18.22 -16.41
N PRO A 222 -13.20 18.27 -15.07
CA PRO A 222 -13.88 19.27 -14.27
C PRO A 222 -13.39 20.67 -14.61
N THR A 223 -14.32 21.56 -14.95
CA THR A 223 -14.03 22.99 -15.17
C THR A 223 -14.72 23.88 -14.14
N MET A 224 -15.80 23.37 -13.53
CA MET A 224 -16.67 24.07 -12.60
C MET A 224 -16.71 23.39 -11.23
N ALA A 225 -15.64 22.69 -10.85
CA ALA A 225 -15.52 21.91 -9.60
C ALA A 225 -16.59 20.83 -9.44
N GLU A 226 -17.03 20.23 -10.54
CA GLU A 226 -18.09 19.22 -10.56
C GLU A 226 -17.74 17.99 -9.71
N ALA A 227 -16.44 17.70 -9.57
CA ALA A 227 -15.92 16.53 -8.89
C ALA A 227 -15.19 16.85 -7.56
N GLY A 228 -15.19 18.11 -7.11
CA GLY A 228 -14.46 18.56 -5.91
C GLY A 228 -13.56 19.77 -6.19
N GLY A 229 -13.04 20.37 -5.13
CA GLY A 229 -12.13 21.52 -5.21
C GLY A 229 -12.75 22.83 -5.72
N MET A 230 -11.94 23.63 -6.40
CA MET A 230 -12.28 24.95 -6.94
C MET A 230 -12.36 24.95 -8.46
N ALA A 231 -13.29 25.73 -9.02
CA ALA A 231 -13.46 25.85 -10.47
C ALA A 231 -12.21 26.48 -11.11
N SER A 232 -11.54 25.73 -11.97
CA SER A 232 -10.39 26.19 -12.78
C SER A 232 -10.84 26.98 -14.03
N GLY A 233 -12.06 26.71 -14.51
CA GLY A 233 -12.58 27.22 -15.79
C GLY A 233 -11.95 26.58 -17.02
N THR A 234 -11.18 25.49 -16.86
CA THR A 234 -10.45 24.82 -17.94
C THR A 234 -10.22 23.34 -17.65
N GLU A 235 -10.19 22.51 -18.68
CA GLU A 235 -9.86 21.09 -18.61
C GLU A 235 -8.34 20.82 -18.57
N ALA A 236 -7.51 21.85 -18.77
CA ALA A 236 -6.05 21.71 -18.77
C ALA A 236 -5.48 21.39 -17.37
N TYR A 237 -6.06 21.98 -16.33
CA TYR A 237 -5.73 21.75 -14.93
C TYR A 237 -7.00 21.80 -14.11
N TYR A 238 -7.15 20.85 -13.19
CA TYR A 238 -8.40 20.58 -12.49
C TYR A 238 -8.13 19.82 -11.20
N SER A 239 -9.13 19.74 -10.32
CA SER A 239 -9.08 18.93 -9.11
C SER A 239 -10.35 18.10 -8.95
N PHE A 240 -10.27 17.05 -8.12
CA PHE A 240 -11.40 16.21 -7.76
C PHE A 240 -11.17 15.53 -6.42
N ASP A 241 -12.24 15.13 -5.75
CA ASP A 241 -12.19 14.36 -4.51
C ASP A 241 -12.54 12.89 -4.79
N HIS A 242 -11.89 11.97 -4.10
CA HIS A 242 -12.30 10.56 -4.04
C HIS A 242 -12.15 10.07 -2.61
N GLY A 243 -13.28 9.81 -1.94
CA GLY A 243 -13.26 9.52 -0.50
C GLY A 243 -12.57 10.65 0.27
N ASN A 244 -11.55 10.32 1.05
CA ASN A 244 -10.78 11.24 1.88
C ASN A 244 -9.53 11.83 1.20
N VAL A 245 -9.45 11.77 -0.13
CA VAL A 245 -8.29 12.25 -0.91
C VAL A 245 -8.72 13.33 -1.89
N HIS A 246 -7.97 14.43 -1.88
CA HIS A 246 -8.07 15.50 -2.86
C HIS A 246 -6.97 15.30 -3.93
N PHE A 247 -7.37 15.12 -5.18
CA PHE A 247 -6.46 15.01 -6.32
C PHE A 247 -6.39 16.32 -7.08
N VAL A 248 -5.18 16.72 -7.48
CA VAL A 248 -4.94 17.95 -8.25
C VAL A 248 -4.11 17.61 -9.49
N CYS A 249 -4.67 17.86 -10.67
CA CYS A 249 -3.99 17.71 -11.95
C CYS A 249 -3.50 19.08 -12.46
N LEU A 250 -2.21 19.18 -12.80
CA LEU A 250 -1.61 20.40 -13.36
C LEU A 250 -1.16 20.20 -14.82
N ASP A 251 -1.20 21.28 -15.60
CA ASP A 251 -0.63 21.31 -16.96
C ASP A 251 0.78 21.88 -16.91
N SER A 252 1.76 20.97 -16.92
CA SER A 252 3.18 21.32 -16.96
C SER A 252 3.70 21.70 -18.35
N GLN A 253 2.89 21.59 -19.41
CA GLN A 253 3.33 21.78 -20.79
C GLN A 253 2.88 23.14 -21.35
N GLY A 254 1.57 23.35 -21.45
CA GLY A 254 0.99 24.46 -22.22
C GLY A 254 0.60 25.69 -21.39
N SER A 255 0.41 25.52 -20.08
CA SER A 255 -0.05 26.55 -19.16
C SER A 255 1.10 27.36 -18.56
N ASP A 256 0.79 28.57 -18.07
CA ASP A 256 1.73 29.39 -17.31
C ASP A 256 2.04 28.73 -15.97
N ARG A 257 3.30 28.31 -15.79
CA ARG A 257 3.81 27.59 -14.61
C ARG A 257 4.26 28.50 -13.48
N THR A 258 4.15 29.83 -13.62
CA THR A 258 4.52 30.75 -12.55
C THR A 258 3.51 30.71 -11.40
N ALA A 259 3.98 30.95 -10.17
CA ALA A 259 3.11 30.97 -8.99
C ALA A 259 2.02 32.05 -9.09
N ALA A 260 2.31 33.17 -9.76
CA ALA A 260 1.39 34.27 -9.99
C ALA A 260 0.52 34.12 -11.25
N GLY A 261 0.78 33.10 -12.07
CA GLY A 261 -0.01 32.79 -13.25
C GLY A 261 -1.42 32.28 -12.90
N PRO A 262 -2.31 32.13 -13.89
CA PRO A 262 -3.67 31.63 -13.67
C PRO A 262 -3.71 30.26 -12.98
N MET A 263 -2.84 29.32 -13.40
CA MET A 263 -2.76 27.98 -12.80
C MET A 263 -2.23 28.03 -11.36
N GLY A 264 -1.14 28.75 -11.09
CA GLY A 264 -0.59 28.91 -9.74
C GLY A 264 -1.55 29.60 -8.76
N THR A 265 -2.26 30.63 -9.23
CA THR A 265 -3.27 31.34 -8.42
C THR A 265 -4.47 30.44 -8.11
N TRP A 266 -4.95 29.68 -9.11
CA TRP A 266 -6.02 28.71 -8.91
C TRP A 266 -5.58 27.60 -7.94
N LEU A 267 -4.39 27.02 -8.11
CA LEU A 267 -3.84 25.98 -7.25
C LEU A 267 -3.81 26.42 -5.79
N GLN A 268 -3.34 27.65 -5.52
CA GLN A 268 -3.35 28.18 -4.16
C GLN A 268 -4.77 28.28 -3.58
N ALA A 269 -5.75 28.72 -4.37
CA ALA A 269 -7.14 28.82 -3.91
C ALA A 269 -7.80 27.44 -3.71
N ASP A 270 -7.51 26.49 -4.59
CA ASP A 270 -7.98 25.11 -4.54
C ASP A 270 -7.49 24.41 -3.26
N LEU A 271 -6.18 24.44 -3.02
CA LEU A 271 -5.58 23.83 -1.83
C LEU A 271 -5.99 24.50 -0.51
N GLN A 272 -6.32 25.80 -0.53
CA GLN A 272 -6.89 26.49 0.63
C GLN A 272 -8.33 26.08 0.93
N SER A 273 -9.05 25.57 -0.07
CA SER A 273 -10.47 25.23 0.06
C SER A 273 -10.70 23.82 0.59
N THR A 274 -9.73 22.92 0.43
CA THR A 274 -9.85 21.51 0.82
C THR A 274 -9.47 21.26 2.27
N ASN A 275 -10.14 20.32 2.90
CA ASN A 275 -9.78 19.76 4.22
C ASN A 275 -9.68 18.23 4.16
N GLN A 276 -9.49 17.65 2.96
CA GLN A 276 -9.32 16.21 2.80
C GLN A 276 -8.12 15.70 3.61
N ASP A 277 -8.20 14.46 4.09
CA ASP A 277 -7.10 13.87 4.86
C ASP A 277 -5.82 13.84 4.04
N TRP A 278 -5.91 13.51 2.75
CA TRP A 278 -4.78 13.41 1.83
C TRP A 278 -4.91 14.37 0.65
N ILE A 279 -3.77 14.88 0.18
CA ILE A 279 -3.68 15.64 -1.06
C ILE A 279 -2.61 15.01 -1.96
N VAL A 280 -3.02 14.60 -3.16
CA VAL A 280 -2.15 14.04 -4.20
C VAL A 280 -2.17 14.96 -5.41
N ALA A 281 -1.01 15.48 -5.81
CA ALA A 281 -0.89 16.26 -7.04
C ALA A 281 -0.22 15.43 -8.14
N PHE A 282 -0.62 15.63 -9.40
CA PHE A 282 -0.02 14.93 -10.53
C PHE A 282 0.00 15.77 -11.81
N TRP A 283 1.01 15.54 -12.65
CA TRP A 283 1.22 16.21 -13.95
C TRP A 283 2.29 15.47 -14.76
N HIS A 284 2.74 16.03 -15.88
CA HIS A 284 3.70 15.37 -16.76
C HIS A 284 5.19 15.57 -16.42
N HIS A 285 5.72 16.80 -16.48
CA HIS A 285 7.15 17.08 -16.34
C HIS A 285 7.65 17.05 -14.88
N PRO A 286 8.54 16.12 -14.48
CA PRO A 286 8.89 15.90 -13.08
C PRO A 286 9.78 17.02 -12.51
N PRO A 287 9.49 17.57 -11.32
CA PRO A 287 10.33 18.61 -10.72
C PRO A 287 11.71 18.10 -10.29
N TYR A 288 11.85 16.78 -10.12
CA TYR A 288 13.09 16.09 -9.79
C TYR A 288 13.29 14.91 -10.71
N SER A 289 14.35 14.92 -11.52
CA SER A 289 14.74 13.79 -12.36
C SER A 289 16.18 13.97 -12.85
N LYS A 290 16.93 12.86 -12.88
CA LYS A 290 18.17 12.74 -13.68
C LYS A 290 18.16 11.48 -14.56
N GLY A 291 16.99 10.95 -14.88
CA GLY A 291 16.78 9.93 -15.90
C GLY A 291 16.94 10.48 -17.31
N SER A 292 16.02 10.14 -18.23
CA SER A 292 16.13 10.63 -19.60
C SER A 292 16.00 12.14 -19.72
N HIS A 293 15.38 12.77 -18.73
CA HIS A 293 15.25 14.21 -18.59
C HIS A 293 15.95 14.71 -17.33
N ASN A 294 16.56 15.89 -17.41
CA ASN A 294 17.36 16.47 -16.36
C ASN A 294 16.68 17.74 -15.82
N SER A 295 16.19 17.63 -14.59
CA SER A 295 15.46 18.70 -13.92
C SER A 295 16.33 19.92 -13.57
N ASP A 296 17.64 19.91 -13.83
CA ASP A 296 18.51 21.08 -13.72
C ASP A 296 18.74 21.82 -15.05
N LEU A 297 18.28 21.27 -16.18
CA LEU A 297 18.56 21.81 -17.52
C LEU A 297 17.30 22.19 -18.30
N GLU A 298 16.15 21.63 -17.96
CA GLU A 298 14.91 21.75 -18.72
C GLU A 298 13.94 22.71 -18.03
N ILE A 299 13.44 23.70 -18.78
CA ILE A 299 12.75 24.85 -18.19
C ILE A 299 11.41 24.48 -17.56
N GLU A 300 10.68 23.55 -18.17
CA GLU A 300 9.40 23.04 -17.68
C GLU A 300 9.59 22.42 -16.29
N LEU A 301 10.59 21.56 -16.12
CA LEU A 301 10.90 20.88 -14.86
C LEU A 301 11.41 21.87 -13.80
N ILE A 302 12.25 22.84 -14.21
CA ILE A 302 12.77 23.90 -13.33
C ILE A 302 11.63 24.79 -12.82
N GLU A 303 10.72 25.23 -13.68
CA GLU A 303 9.61 26.10 -13.31
C GLU A 303 8.62 25.38 -12.39
N MET A 304 8.25 24.12 -12.71
CA MET A 304 7.41 23.32 -11.81
C MET A 304 8.06 23.17 -10.42
N ARG A 305 9.38 22.98 -10.36
CA ARG A 305 10.13 22.89 -9.09
C ARG A 305 10.17 24.22 -8.33
N ALA A 306 10.51 25.31 -9.01
CA ALA A 306 10.80 26.60 -8.38
C ALA A 306 9.54 27.38 -8.00
N GLU A 307 8.47 27.24 -8.77
CA GLU A 307 7.26 28.06 -8.66
C GLU A 307 6.11 27.35 -7.97
N LEU A 308 5.88 26.07 -8.28
CA LEU A 308 4.69 25.36 -7.80
C LEU A 308 4.93 24.53 -6.54
N LEU A 309 6.09 23.90 -6.36
CA LEU A 309 6.37 23.15 -5.12
C LEU A 309 6.24 24.00 -3.84
N PRO A 310 6.67 25.28 -3.80
CA PRO A 310 6.43 26.11 -2.62
C PRO A 310 4.94 26.25 -2.28
N ILE A 311 4.06 26.27 -3.28
CA ILE A 311 2.61 26.30 -3.07
C ILE A 311 2.15 24.94 -2.51
N LEU A 312 2.57 23.84 -3.14
CA LEU A 312 2.16 22.48 -2.75
C LEU A 312 2.58 22.16 -1.30
N GLU A 313 3.85 22.38 -0.95
CA GLU A 313 4.38 22.09 0.39
C GLU A 313 3.76 23.00 1.45
N ALA A 314 3.54 24.28 1.15
CA ALA A 314 2.90 25.22 2.07
C ALA A 314 1.42 24.90 2.37
N HIS A 315 0.76 24.12 1.52
CA HIS A 315 -0.63 23.68 1.74
C HIS A 315 -0.73 22.18 2.08
N GLY A 316 0.41 21.53 2.36
CA GLY A 316 0.42 20.18 2.93
C GLY A 316 0.10 19.06 1.96
N VAL A 317 0.47 19.24 0.68
CA VAL A 317 0.50 18.14 -0.30
C VAL A 317 1.35 16.99 0.23
N ASP A 318 0.89 15.75 0.00
CA ASP A 318 1.52 14.55 0.54
C ASP A 318 2.38 13.84 -0.49
N LEU A 319 1.87 13.80 -1.73
CA LEU A 319 2.43 13.03 -2.82
C LEU A 319 2.32 13.82 -4.12
N VAL A 320 3.41 13.80 -4.88
CA VAL A 320 3.48 14.33 -6.24
C VAL A 320 3.86 13.23 -7.21
N LEU A 321 3.09 13.07 -8.28
CA LEU A 321 3.29 12.05 -9.31
C LEU A 321 3.57 12.71 -10.67
N SER A 322 4.60 12.25 -11.37
CA SER A 322 4.99 12.76 -12.69
C SER A 322 5.47 11.65 -13.64
N GLY A 323 5.51 11.93 -14.94
CA GLY A 323 6.00 11.02 -15.99
C GLY A 323 7.27 11.56 -16.67
N HIS A 324 7.25 11.60 -18.01
CA HIS A 324 8.21 12.23 -18.93
C HIS A 324 9.62 11.63 -18.95
N SER A 325 10.24 11.47 -17.79
CA SER A 325 11.50 10.73 -17.68
C SER A 325 11.19 9.24 -17.70
N HIS A 326 11.67 8.53 -18.73
CA HIS A 326 11.33 7.14 -19.00
C HIS A 326 12.06 6.15 -18.08
N GLY A 327 11.70 6.23 -16.81
CA GLY A 327 12.19 5.42 -15.70
C GLY A 327 11.30 5.61 -14.47
N TYR A 328 11.67 4.94 -13.39
CA TYR A 328 11.07 5.16 -12.07
C TYR A 328 12.09 5.81 -11.14
N GLU A 329 11.75 6.96 -10.57
CA GLU A 329 12.55 7.65 -9.55
C GLU A 329 11.63 8.05 -8.41
N ARG A 330 12.07 7.90 -7.16
CA ARG A 330 11.31 8.32 -5.99
C ARG A 330 12.18 9.04 -4.99
N SER A 331 11.72 10.20 -4.53
CA SER A 331 12.38 10.99 -3.51
C SER A 331 12.19 10.42 -2.10
N MET A 332 13.05 10.85 -1.18
CA MET A 332 12.72 10.86 0.24
C MET A 332 11.56 11.82 0.55
N LEU A 333 11.15 11.94 1.82
CA LEU A 333 10.22 12.98 2.23
C LEU A 333 10.95 14.32 2.22
N LEU A 334 10.56 15.23 1.33
CA LEU A 334 11.23 16.51 1.10
C LEU A 334 10.40 17.69 1.59
N ASN A 335 11.09 18.75 2.01
CA ASN A 335 10.50 20.04 2.30
C ASN A 335 11.52 21.17 2.08
N GLY A 336 11.15 22.23 1.38
CA GLY A 336 11.95 23.46 1.27
C GLY A 336 13.11 23.41 0.28
N HIS A 337 13.18 22.39 -0.59
CA HIS A 337 14.15 22.36 -1.69
C HIS A 337 13.46 22.76 -3.00
N TYR A 338 13.94 23.83 -3.64
CA TYR A 338 13.38 24.33 -4.90
C TYR A 338 14.47 24.69 -5.95
N GLY A 339 15.74 24.59 -5.55
CA GLY A 339 16.90 24.94 -6.36
C GLY A 339 17.43 23.80 -7.21
N TYR A 340 18.61 23.98 -7.79
CA TYR A 340 19.30 22.91 -8.52
C TYR A 340 19.69 21.75 -7.60
N SER A 341 19.87 20.56 -8.17
CA SER A 341 20.26 19.36 -7.40
C SER A 341 21.48 19.57 -6.50
N THR A 342 22.44 20.41 -6.91
CA THR A 342 23.66 20.73 -6.13
C THR A 342 23.40 21.56 -4.88
N THR A 343 22.19 22.11 -4.72
CA THR A 343 21.80 22.94 -3.56
C THR A 343 21.05 22.16 -2.49
N PHE A 344 20.78 20.87 -2.74
CA PHE A 344 20.10 20.00 -1.79
C PHE A 344 20.96 19.74 -0.55
N ASP A 345 20.38 20.01 0.63
CA ASP A 345 20.95 19.67 1.93
C ASP A 345 19.94 18.80 2.70
N PRO A 346 20.17 17.47 2.80
CA PRO A 346 19.23 16.57 3.47
C PRO A 346 19.06 16.88 4.96
N THR A 347 19.98 17.63 5.60
CA THR A 347 19.85 17.97 7.03
C THR A 347 18.79 19.04 7.29
N THR A 348 18.43 19.82 6.27
CA THR A 348 17.44 20.91 6.38
C THR A 348 16.25 20.71 5.45
N MET A 349 16.40 19.91 4.39
CA MET A 349 15.42 19.77 3.32
C MET A 349 14.80 18.38 3.19
N ALA A 350 15.19 17.44 4.04
CA ALA A 350 14.57 16.11 4.13
C ALA A 350 14.08 15.87 5.55
N PRO A 351 12.83 16.25 5.89
CA PRO A 351 12.24 15.96 7.20
C PRO A 351 12.34 14.49 7.59
N ASP A 352 12.28 13.59 6.59
CA ASP A 352 12.61 12.18 6.75
C ASP A 352 13.44 11.68 5.54
N PRO A 353 14.76 11.44 5.71
CA PRO A 353 15.62 10.92 4.65
C PRO A 353 15.50 9.39 4.47
N GLY A 354 14.62 8.73 5.22
CA GLY A 354 14.37 7.30 5.14
C GLY A 354 13.85 6.86 3.77
N ASN A 355 13.87 5.55 3.52
CA ASN A 355 13.36 4.96 2.28
C ASN A 355 11.82 4.85 2.24
N GLY A 356 11.13 5.13 3.34
CA GLY A 356 9.67 5.13 3.43
C GLY A 356 9.02 3.74 3.39
N ALA A 357 9.81 2.68 3.25
CA ALA A 357 9.31 1.31 3.25
C ALA A 357 9.09 0.87 4.69
N ILE A 358 7.91 0.31 4.99
CA ILE A 358 7.62 -0.15 6.36
C ILE A 358 8.66 -1.21 6.80
N THR A 359 9.10 -2.10 5.90
CA THR A 359 10.15 -3.11 6.18
C THR A 359 11.58 -2.55 6.18
N GLY A 360 11.76 -1.30 5.77
CA GLY A 360 13.03 -0.60 5.71
C GLY A 360 13.21 0.37 6.88
N THR A 361 13.28 1.67 6.58
CA THR A 361 13.45 2.72 7.60
C THR A 361 12.14 3.08 8.32
N GLY A 362 11.04 2.41 7.98
CA GLY A 362 9.70 2.78 8.40
C GLY A 362 8.99 3.64 7.35
N GLY A 363 7.65 3.62 7.40
CA GLY A 363 6.82 4.52 6.60
C GLY A 363 6.97 5.97 7.03
N TYR A 364 6.81 6.89 6.09
CA TYR A 364 6.81 8.33 6.36
C TYR A 364 5.63 8.70 7.27
N GLN A 365 5.90 9.53 8.27
CA GLN A 365 4.91 9.96 9.24
C GLN A 365 4.66 11.46 9.12
N LYS A 366 3.39 11.82 8.90
CA LYS A 366 2.92 13.20 8.92
C LYS A 366 2.09 13.40 10.19
N PRO A 367 2.52 14.26 11.12
CA PRO A 367 1.88 14.36 12.43
C PRO A 367 0.44 14.89 12.37
N SER A 368 0.08 15.68 11.36
CA SER A 368 -1.27 16.22 11.24
C SER A 368 -2.21 15.28 10.49
N ILE A 369 -3.49 15.30 10.88
CA ILE A 369 -4.59 14.80 10.04
C ILE A 369 -5.03 15.96 9.14
N GLY A 370 -5.19 15.68 7.85
CA GLY A 370 -5.57 16.71 6.88
C GLY A 370 -4.38 17.49 6.32
N PRO A 371 -4.65 18.63 5.66
CA PRO A 371 -3.61 19.47 5.07
C PRO A 371 -2.81 20.20 6.15
N ALA A 372 -1.49 20.03 6.15
CA ALA A 372 -0.59 20.71 7.08
C ALA A 372 0.68 21.17 6.38
N ALA A 373 0.95 22.46 6.50
CA ALA A 373 2.05 23.12 5.82
C ALA A 373 3.41 22.52 6.24
N ASN A 374 4.24 22.23 5.23
CA ASN A 374 5.65 21.89 5.40
C ASN A 374 5.94 20.62 6.24
N GLU A 375 4.99 19.68 6.32
CA GLU A 375 5.22 18.34 6.90
C GLU A 375 5.91 17.38 5.91
N GLY A 376 6.27 17.89 4.73
CA GLY A 376 6.98 17.19 3.68
C GLY A 376 6.10 16.48 2.66
N THR A 377 6.69 16.25 1.49
CA THR A 377 6.07 15.68 0.29
C THR A 377 6.99 14.63 -0.31
N VAL A 378 6.43 13.51 -0.78
CA VAL A 378 7.16 12.54 -1.61
C VAL A 378 6.92 12.83 -3.08
N TYR A 379 7.98 12.83 -3.88
CA TYR A 379 7.96 13.08 -5.32
C TYR A 379 8.30 11.78 -6.06
N VAL A 380 7.45 11.37 -6.99
CA VAL A 380 7.61 10.15 -7.77
C VAL A 380 7.58 10.47 -9.26
N VAL A 381 8.58 9.97 -9.97
CA VAL A 381 8.62 9.85 -11.43
C VAL A 381 8.23 8.42 -11.77
N ASN A 382 7.18 8.25 -12.57
CA ASN A 382 6.64 6.98 -13.04
C ASN A 382 6.43 7.05 -14.56
N GLY A 383 7.49 7.34 -15.32
CA GLY A 383 7.42 7.50 -16.78
C GLY A 383 7.73 6.22 -17.57
N ALA A 384 7.63 5.06 -16.93
CA ALA A 384 8.09 3.78 -17.48
C ALA A 384 6.95 2.82 -17.82
N SER A 385 5.73 3.32 -18.07
CA SER A 385 4.57 2.45 -18.33
C SER A 385 4.39 2.02 -19.78
N GLY A 386 5.19 2.53 -20.72
CA GLY A 386 5.17 2.10 -22.12
C GLY A 386 6.51 2.21 -22.85
N SER A 387 7.53 2.80 -22.21
CA SER A 387 8.86 3.03 -22.77
C SER A 387 9.92 3.08 -21.66
N LEU A 388 11.17 2.77 -22.00
CA LEU A 388 12.33 2.94 -21.14
C LEU A 388 13.43 3.71 -21.86
N SER A 389 14.17 4.50 -21.10
CA SER A 389 15.38 5.15 -21.59
C SER A 389 16.59 4.79 -20.74
N TYR A 390 17.73 4.66 -21.41
CA TYR A 390 19.03 4.41 -20.79
C TYR A 390 19.91 5.66 -20.76
N VAL A 391 19.36 6.80 -21.18
CA VAL A 391 20.01 8.12 -21.11
C VAL A 391 19.90 8.68 -19.69
N GLY A 392 20.86 9.52 -19.30
CA GLY A 392 20.95 10.08 -17.96
C GLY A 392 21.60 9.14 -16.95
N LEU A 393 21.75 9.62 -15.72
CA LEU A 393 22.52 8.96 -14.66
C LEU A 393 21.62 8.36 -13.56
N LEU A 394 20.35 8.78 -13.45
CA LEU A 394 19.44 8.44 -12.35
C LEU A 394 20.09 8.66 -10.97
N ASP A 395 20.78 9.78 -10.81
CA ASP A 395 21.59 10.10 -9.62
C ASP A 395 21.15 11.43 -8.97
N HIS A 396 19.87 11.81 -9.13
CA HIS A 396 19.38 13.00 -8.46
C HIS A 396 19.45 12.80 -6.93
N PRO A 397 20.11 13.69 -6.16
CA PRO A 397 20.50 13.44 -4.77
C PRO A 397 19.34 13.34 -3.77
N VAL A 398 18.13 13.71 -4.21
CA VAL A 398 16.90 13.55 -3.40
C VAL A 398 16.29 12.15 -3.51
N MET A 399 16.70 11.36 -4.51
CA MET A 399 16.08 10.07 -4.82
C MET A 399 16.60 8.96 -3.92
N VAL A 400 15.68 8.19 -3.33
CA VAL A 400 15.95 6.98 -2.56
C VAL A 400 15.73 5.71 -3.37
N ALA A 401 14.95 5.79 -4.46
CA ALA A 401 14.80 4.70 -5.43
C ALA A 401 14.99 5.23 -6.86
N ASN A 402 15.69 4.44 -7.68
CA ASN A 402 16.03 4.74 -9.07
C ASN A 402 16.03 3.42 -9.86
N ILE A 403 14.98 3.17 -10.65
CA ILE A 403 14.73 1.87 -11.27
C ILE A 403 14.56 2.04 -12.80
N ARG A 404 15.31 1.25 -13.58
CA ARG A 404 15.21 1.17 -15.04
C ARG A 404 14.48 -0.10 -15.46
N ARG A 405 13.20 -0.15 -15.17
CA ARG A 405 12.35 -1.29 -15.47
C ARG A 405 10.97 -0.79 -15.85
N LEU A 406 10.37 -1.38 -16.88
CA LEU A 406 8.99 -1.08 -17.26
C LEU A 406 8.06 -1.46 -16.11
N GLY A 407 7.05 -0.64 -15.87
CA GLY A 407 6.14 -0.84 -14.76
C GLY A 407 5.10 0.26 -14.62
N SER A 408 4.29 0.10 -13.60
CA SER A 408 3.25 1.07 -13.22
C SER A 408 3.18 1.18 -11.71
N LEU A 409 2.57 2.26 -11.23
CA LEU A 409 2.44 2.52 -9.80
C LEU A 409 1.02 2.17 -9.33
N VAL A 410 0.94 1.46 -8.22
CA VAL A 410 -0.32 1.19 -7.51
C VAL A 410 -0.33 2.06 -6.26
N LEU A 411 -1.42 2.79 -6.07
CA LEU A 411 -1.66 3.60 -4.88
C LEU A 411 -2.90 3.06 -4.18
N ASP A 412 -2.73 2.56 -2.96
CA ASP A 412 -3.80 2.10 -2.10
C ASP A 412 -3.96 3.07 -0.92
N VAL A 413 -5.17 3.59 -0.71
CA VAL A 413 -5.49 4.41 0.47
C VAL A 413 -6.42 3.63 1.36
N ASN A 414 -6.09 3.59 2.66
CA ASN A 414 -6.94 3.04 3.70
C ASN A 414 -6.97 4.00 4.89
N GLY A 415 -7.99 4.86 4.92
CA GLY A 415 -8.11 5.92 5.92
C GLY A 415 -6.89 6.82 5.98
N LEU A 416 -6.15 6.79 7.09
CA LEU A 416 -4.97 7.62 7.36
C LEU A 416 -3.66 6.94 6.99
N GLN A 417 -3.71 5.93 6.12
CA GLN A 417 -2.54 5.35 5.48
C GLN A 417 -2.68 5.37 3.96
N MET A 418 -1.58 5.72 3.29
CA MET A 418 -1.42 5.65 1.84
C MET A 418 -0.20 4.78 1.53
N ASP A 419 -0.43 3.66 0.85
CA ASP A 419 0.58 2.70 0.44
C ASP A 419 0.81 2.79 -1.07
N LEU A 420 2.07 2.80 -1.48
CA LEU A 420 2.45 2.85 -2.89
C LEU A 420 3.37 1.70 -3.23
N GLN A 421 3.15 1.10 -4.39
CA GLN A 421 3.95 -0.02 -4.91
C GLN A 421 4.27 0.20 -6.38
N TYR A 422 5.56 0.17 -6.74
CA TYR A 422 5.98 0.14 -8.14
C TYR A 422 5.98 -1.31 -8.63
N LEU A 423 5.03 -1.62 -9.49
CA LEU A 423 4.80 -2.94 -10.07
C LEU A 423 5.49 -3.04 -11.42
N GLY A 424 6.50 -3.89 -11.52
CA GLY A 424 7.18 -4.19 -12.77
C GLY A 424 6.29 -4.92 -13.78
N GLN A 425 6.67 -4.87 -15.06
CA GLN A 425 5.97 -5.53 -16.18
C GLN A 425 5.87 -7.08 -16.09
N ASP A 426 6.49 -7.70 -15.09
CA ASP A 426 6.39 -9.14 -14.79
C ASP A 426 5.60 -9.43 -13.50
N GLY A 427 4.96 -8.39 -12.92
CA GLY A 427 4.18 -8.49 -11.69
C GLY A 427 5.00 -8.43 -10.40
N ALA A 428 6.32 -8.23 -10.47
CA ALA A 428 7.15 -8.05 -9.29
C ALA A 428 6.99 -6.64 -8.69
N VAL A 429 6.93 -6.55 -7.37
CA VAL A 429 6.98 -5.25 -6.67
C VAL A 429 8.44 -4.86 -6.50
N GLU A 430 8.87 -3.83 -7.23
CA GLU A 430 10.26 -3.38 -7.28
C GLU A 430 10.60 -2.35 -6.19
N ASP A 431 9.59 -1.58 -5.79
CA ASP A 431 9.69 -0.58 -4.73
C ASP A 431 8.35 -0.44 -4.02
N SER A 432 8.40 -0.08 -2.74
CA SER A 432 7.20 0.19 -1.96
C SER A 432 7.48 1.18 -0.84
N PHE A 433 6.52 2.05 -0.57
CA PHE A 433 6.60 2.99 0.53
C PHE A 433 5.22 3.36 1.06
N THR A 434 5.19 3.91 2.26
CA THR A 434 3.97 4.22 2.99
C THR A 434 4.04 5.63 3.54
N LEU A 435 2.94 6.38 3.46
CA LEU A 435 2.69 7.56 4.27
C LEU A 435 1.59 7.28 5.28
N THR A 436 1.73 7.82 6.50
CA THR A 436 0.71 7.78 7.55
C THR A 436 0.45 9.17 8.11
N LYS A 437 -0.80 9.47 8.47
CA LYS A 437 -1.22 10.76 9.04
C LYS A 437 -1.73 10.68 10.47
N GLY A 438 -1.52 11.76 11.23
CA GLY A 438 -2.18 12.01 12.51
C GLY A 438 -1.41 11.62 13.76
N GLY A 439 -0.09 11.36 13.66
CA GLY A 439 0.79 11.18 14.82
C GLY A 439 0.50 9.95 15.70
N VAL A 440 -0.61 9.24 15.46
CA VAL A 440 -0.81 7.89 15.94
C VAL A 440 -0.10 7.03 14.91
N THR A 441 1.08 6.49 15.25
CA THR A 441 1.49 5.26 14.59
C THR A 441 0.43 4.24 15.02
N PRO A 442 -0.52 3.81 14.16
CA PRO A 442 -1.17 2.55 14.46
C PRO A 442 -0.04 1.57 14.66
N ILE A 443 0.03 0.93 15.83
CA ILE A 443 0.96 -0.18 15.98
C ILE A 443 0.40 -1.24 15.03
N ARG A 444 0.90 -1.25 13.78
CA ARG A 444 0.68 -2.34 12.85
C ARG A 444 1.30 -3.54 13.50
N THR A 445 0.45 -4.38 14.04
CA THR A 445 0.84 -5.67 14.55
C THR A 445 1.14 -6.51 13.32
N ARG A 446 2.42 -6.71 13.00
CA ARG A 446 2.83 -7.59 11.91
C ARG A 446 4.03 -8.39 12.36
N GLY A 447 4.16 -9.60 11.83
CA GLY A 447 5.25 -10.48 12.22
C GLY A 447 5.43 -11.61 11.23
N ALA A 448 6.43 -12.44 11.51
CA ALA A 448 6.63 -13.70 10.85
C ALA A 448 6.35 -14.81 11.88
N PHE A 449 5.46 -15.72 11.53
CA PHE A 449 5.28 -16.96 12.28
C PHE A 449 6.35 -17.98 11.90
N ILE A 450 6.75 -17.98 10.63
CA ILE A 450 7.93 -18.67 10.12
C ILE A 450 8.72 -17.58 9.40
N ASP A 451 9.90 -17.24 9.90
CA ASP A 451 10.79 -16.31 9.22
C ASP A 451 11.62 -17.02 8.14
N GLY A 452 12.17 -16.26 7.19
CA GLY A 452 12.99 -16.81 6.09
C GLY A 452 14.36 -17.36 6.51
N SER A 453 14.65 -17.44 7.82
CA SER A 453 15.84 -18.11 8.37
C SER A 453 15.50 -19.40 9.12
N ALA A 454 14.21 -19.68 9.32
CA ALA A 454 13.74 -20.80 10.11
C ALA A 454 14.07 -22.14 9.44
N PRO A 455 14.70 -23.10 10.14
CA PRO A 455 15.09 -24.37 9.55
C PRO A 455 13.86 -25.26 9.31
N TRP A 456 13.78 -25.92 8.16
CA TRP A 456 12.69 -26.83 7.83
C TRP A 456 13.08 -28.28 8.15
N LYS A 457 12.14 -29.05 8.71
CA LYS A 457 12.27 -30.51 8.74
C LYS A 457 11.90 -31.07 7.37
N PHE A 458 12.58 -32.13 6.94
CA PHE A 458 12.32 -32.76 5.66
C PHE A 458 12.46 -34.28 5.68
N ASP A 459 11.70 -34.94 4.79
CA ASP A 459 11.83 -36.35 4.44
C ASP A 459 12.11 -36.46 2.93
N ASP A 460 13.34 -36.86 2.62
CA ASP A 460 13.87 -37.05 1.27
C ASP A 460 14.06 -38.54 0.94
N THR A 461 13.42 -39.44 1.69
CA THR A 461 13.63 -40.90 1.57
C THR A 461 13.00 -41.51 0.32
N GLY A 462 12.12 -40.77 -0.35
CA GLY A 462 11.37 -41.26 -1.50
C GLY A 462 10.27 -42.26 -1.13
N THR A 463 9.75 -42.20 0.09
CA THR A 463 8.68 -43.07 0.59
C THR A 463 7.32 -42.36 0.50
N ASP A 464 6.28 -43.05 0.04
CA ASP A 464 4.89 -42.53 0.11
C ASP A 464 4.41 -42.48 1.57
N LEU A 465 4.32 -41.27 2.13
CA LEU A 465 3.87 -41.02 3.50
C LEU A 465 2.34 -40.89 3.63
N GLY A 466 1.61 -41.01 2.52
CA GLY A 466 0.16 -40.79 2.47
C GLY A 466 -0.22 -39.39 2.95
N THR A 467 -1.28 -39.29 3.76
CA THR A 467 -1.78 -38.01 4.28
C THR A 467 -1.45 -37.77 5.76
N ALA A 468 -0.90 -38.77 6.45
CA ALA A 468 -0.73 -38.73 7.91
C ALA A 468 0.29 -37.67 8.36
N TRP A 469 1.34 -37.45 7.56
CA TRP A 469 2.43 -36.51 7.85
C TRP A 469 2.00 -35.03 7.90
N ARG A 470 0.82 -34.71 7.37
CA ARG A 470 0.24 -33.36 7.36
C ARG A 470 -0.40 -33.00 8.70
N ASP A 471 -0.63 -33.99 9.57
CA ASP A 471 -1.24 -33.81 10.88
C ASP A 471 -0.22 -33.27 11.89
N PRO A 472 -0.55 -32.23 12.69
CA PRO A 472 0.31 -31.72 13.75
C PRO A 472 0.83 -32.78 14.74
N LEU A 473 0.10 -33.89 14.91
CA LEU A 473 0.47 -34.98 15.83
C LEU A 473 1.36 -36.07 15.20
N TYR A 474 1.72 -35.96 13.91
CA TYR A 474 2.61 -36.93 13.29
C TYR A 474 4.02 -36.84 13.87
N ASP A 475 4.57 -37.98 14.27
CA ASP A 475 5.93 -38.11 14.80
C ASP A 475 6.97 -37.99 13.68
N ASP A 476 7.55 -36.80 13.56
CA ASP A 476 8.65 -36.49 12.64
C ASP A 476 10.01 -36.45 13.36
N SER A 477 10.13 -37.06 14.55
CA SER A 477 11.36 -37.00 15.35
C SER A 477 12.59 -37.61 14.65
N THR A 478 12.38 -38.41 13.61
CA THR A 478 13.43 -39.00 12.78
C THR A 478 13.75 -38.21 11.52
N TRP A 479 12.99 -37.15 11.21
CA TRP A 479 13.23 -36.32 10.03
C TRP A 479 14.48 -35.47 10.22
N LEU A 480 15.18 -35.24 9.11
CA LEU A 480 16.31 -34.33 9.10
C LEU A 480 15.78 -32.89 9.14
N ALA A 481 16.62 -31.95 9.57
CA ALA A 481 16.31 -30.53 9.52
C ALA A 481 17.50 -29.75 8.97
N GLY A 482 17.22 -28.69 8.22
CA GLY A 482 18.27 -27.85 7.66
C GLY A 482 17.80 -26.42 7.43
N ASN A 483 18.78 -25.54 7.21
CA ASN A 483 18.52 -24.13 6.96
C ASN A 483 17.81 -23.93 5.60
N PRO A 484 17.05 -22.82 5.47
CA PRO A 484 16.39 -22.39 4.23
C PRO A 484 17.23 -22.52 2.97
N ILE A 485 16.54 -22.72 1.85
CA ILE A 485 17.06 -23.17 0.56
C ILE A 485 17.56 -24.62 0.65
N LEU A 486 16.59 -25.53 0.63
CA LEU A 486 16.77 -26.99 0.64
C LEU A 486 16.66 -27.52 -0.79
N GLY A 487 17.56 -28.41 -1.22
CA GLY A 487 17.55 -28.84 -2.61
C GLY A 487 18.75 -29.64 -3.12
N PHE A 488 18.83 -29.78 -4.44
CA PHE A 488 20.00 -30.28 -5.17
C PHE A 488 20.06 -29.65 -6.57
N GLY A 489 21.14 -29.90 -7.31
CA GLY A 489 21.33 -29.38 -8.68
C GLY A 489 21.91 -27.97 -8.75
N GLU A 490 21.68 -27.14 -7.72
CA GLU A 490 22.00 -25.71 -7.77
C GLU A 490 23.12 -25.26 -6.82
N PRO A 491 23.95 -24.26 -7.18
CA PRO A 491 25.11 -23.84 -6.40
C PRO A 491 24.76 -22.99 -5.17
N TYR A 492 23.53 -22.48 -5.10
CA TYR A 492 23.02 -21.66 -3.99
C TYR A 492 22.28 -22.47 -2.91
N ILE A 493 22.12 -23.79 -3.11
CA ILE A 493 21.52 -24.68 -2.11
C ILE A 493 22.33 -24.67 -0.81
N SER A 494 21.66 -24.35 0.30
CA SER A 494 22.28 -24.34 1.63
C SER A 494 22.16 -25.68 2.34
N THR A 495 21.01 -26.36 2.19
CA THR A 495 20.77 -27.70 2.75
C THR A 495 20.57 -28.70 1.62
N PRO A 496 21.57 -29.56 1.35
CA PRO A 496 21.43 -30.61 0.36
C PRO A 496 20.37 -31.64 0.80
N ILE A 497 19.47 -32.00 -0.12
CA ILE A 497 18.52 -33.13 0.02
C ILE A 497 18.88 -34.24 -0.97
N SER A 498 18.51 -35.49 -0.65
CA SER A 498 18.76 -36.64 -1.53
C SER A 498 17.72 -36.72 -2.65
N PHE A 499 18.20 -36.80 -3.90
CA PHE A 499 17.37 -37.17 -5.05
C PHE A 499 17.14 -38.69 -5.16
N GLY A 500 17.72 -39.50 -4.27
CA GLY A 500 17.71 -40.96 -4.33
C GLY A 500 18.96 -41.58 -4.98
N PRO A 501 18.97 -42.91 -5.18
CA PRO A 501 20.16 -43.63 -5.64
C PRO A 501 20.41 -43.55 -7.15
N ASP A 502 19.44 -43.12 -7.95
CA ASP A 502 19.51 -43.07 -9.42
C ASP A 502 19.15 -41.68 -9.95
N PRO A 503 20.09 -40.93 -10.54
CA PRO A 503 19.82 -39.60 -11.10
C PRO A 503 18.91 -39.61 -12.33
N ASN A 504 18.60 -40.78 -12.91
CA ASN A 504 17.60 -40.90 -14.00
C ASN A 504 16.22 -41.34 -13.50
N ASN A 505 16.08 -41.52 -12.19
CA ASN A 505 14.82 -41.88 -11.54
C ASN A 505 14.82 -41.29 -10.12
N VAL A 506 14.80 -39.95 -10.06
CA VAL A 506 14.79 -39.19 -8.83
C VAL A 506 13.47 -39.38 -8.08
N HIS A 507 13.48 -39.10 -6.78
CA HIS A 507 12.27 -39.14 -5.97
C HIS A 507 11.22 -38.15 -6.50
N PRO A 508 9.98 -38.58 -6.78
CA PRO A 508 8.96 -37.69 -7.35
C PRO A 508 8.45 -36.64 -6.37
N THR A 509 8.58 -36.89 -5.06
CA THR A 509 8.11 -36.00 -4.00
C THR A 509 9.12 -35.90 -2.87
N THR A 510 9.32 -34.68 -2.38
CA THR A 510 10.00 -34.40 -1.11
C THR A 510 9.05 -33.71 -0.15
N TYR A 511 9.06 -34.11 1.12
CA TYR A 511 8.17 -33.58 2.15
C TYR A 511 8.89 -32.63 3.10
N PHE A 512 8.21 -31.55 3.50
CA PHE A 512 8.72 -30.52 4.39
C PHE A 512 7.72 -30.19 5.49
N ARG A 513 8.21 -29.94 6.69
CA ARG A 513 7.40 -29.58 7.86
C ARG A 513 8.05 -28.46 8.67
N GLN A 514 7.21 -27.55 9.15
CA GLN A 514 7.61 -26.52 10.09
C GLN A 514 6.55 -26.28 11.17
N ASP A 515 6.94 -26.50 12.41
CA ASP A 515 6.16 -26.15 13.58
C ASP A 515 6.35 -24.66 13.89
N PHE A 516 5.27 -23.96 14.22
CA PHE A 516 5.35 -22.54 14.58
C PHE A 516 4.35 -22.17 15.68
N MET A 517 4.64 -21.04 16.34
CA MET A 517 3.84 -20.52 17.44
C MET A 517 3.09 -19.27 17.00
N VAL A 518 1.78 -19.26 17.24
CA VAL A 518 0.93 -18.08 17.14
C VAL A 518 0.79 -17.49 18.54
N ASP A 519 1.57 -16.47 18.83
CA ASP A 519 1.68 -15.78 20.11
C ASP A 519 0.80 -14.53 20.21
N VAL A 520 0.02 -14.25 19.17
CA VAL A 520 -1.01 -13.20 19.10
C VAL A 520 -2.41 -13.81 19.07
N ASP A 521 -3.45 -13.00 19.31
CA ASP A 521 -4.84 -13.45 19.14
C ASP A 521 -5.10 -13.67 17.63
N PRO A 522 -5.45 -14.89 17.16
CA PRO A 522 -5.75 -15.11 15.75
C PRO A 522 -6.88 -14.22 15.20
N MET A 523 -7.82 -13.80 16.05
CA MET A 523 -8.90 -12.88 15.68
C MET A 523 -8.41 -11.45 15.42
N SER A 524 -7.18 -11.13 15.85
CA SER A 524 -6.56 -9.83 15.60
C SER A 524 -5.85 -9.77 14.25
N ILE A 525 -5.63 -10.90 13.59
CA ILE A 525 -4.94 -10.99 12.29
C ILE A 525 -5.91 -10.62 11.17
N THR A 526 -5.51 -9.67 10.33
CA THR A 526 -6.26 -9.15 9.17
C THR A 526 -5.71 -9.67 7.84
N SER A 527 -4.45 -10.13 7.82
CA SER A 527 -3.80 -10.70 6.64
C SER A 527 -2.84 -11.82 7.02
N LEU A 528 -2.83 -12.91 6.25
CA LEU A 528 -1.89 -14.02 6.39
C LEU A 528 -1.33 -14.41 5.03
N ARG A 529 0.00 -14.42 4.89
CA ARG A 529 0.68 -14.64 3.61
C ARG A 529 1.76 -15.70 3.71
N LEU A 530 1.66 -16.73 2.86
CA LEU A 530 2.66 -17.78 2.69
C LEU A 530 3.48 -17.47 1.44
N SER A 531 4.78 -17.30 1.59
CA SER A 531 5.70 -17.17 0.46
C SER A 531 6.46 -18.47 0.27
N VAL A 532 6.53 -18.94 -0.98
CA VAL A 532 7.18 -20.21 -1.33
C VAL A 532 8.08 -20.01 -2.55
N GLY A 533 9.34 -20.40 -2.42
CA GLY A 533 10.24 -20.67 -3.53
C GLY A 533 10.23 -22.17 -3.75
N TYR A 534 9.80 -22.60 -4.93
CA TYR A 534 9.63 -24.01 -5.25
C TYR A 534 10.11 -24.29 -6.67
N ASP A 535 10.64 -25.48 -6.85
CA ASP A 535 10.94 -26.06 -8.14
C ASP A 535 9.81 -26.99 -8.57
N ASP A 536 9.54 -27.01 -9.88
CA ASP A 536 8.47 -27.76 -10.53
C ASP A 536 7.07 -27.49 -9.95
N ALA A 537 6.68 -28.07 -8.81
CA ALA A 537 5.36 -27.85 -8.23
C ALA A 537 5.31 -28.05 -6.71
N TYR A 538 4.30 -27.48 -6.05
CA TYR A 538 4.08 -27.73 -4.62
C TYR A 538 2.59 -27.74 -4.23
N VAL A 539 2.31 -28.33 -3.07
CA VAL A 539 1.06 -28.13 -2.32
C VAL A 539 1.34 -28.02 -0.83
N ALA A 540 0.67 -27.07 -0.18
CA ALA A 540 0.86 -26.69 1.21
C ALA A 540 -0.41 -26.94 2.04
N TYR A 541 -0.20 -27.37 3.28
CA TYR A 541 -1.23 -27.69 4.26
C TYR A 541 -0.95 -26.94 5.56
N LEU A 542 -1.99 -26.36 6.15
CA LEU A 542 -1.97 -25.77 7.50
C LEU A 542 -2.83 -26.64 8.40
N ASN A 543 -2.24 -27.18 9.47
CA ASN A 543 -2.90 -28.08 10.41
C ASN A 543 -3.69 -29.23 9.73
N GLY A 544 -3.10 -29.80 8.67
CA GLY A 544 -3.69 -30.90 7.90
C GLY A 544 -4.66 -30.51 6.77
N GLN A 545 -5.04 -29.23 6.65
CA GLN A 545 -5.93 -28.75 5.59
C GLN A 545 -5.16 -28.04 4.48
N GLU A 546 -5.48 -28.33 3.22
CA GLU A 546 -4.83 -27.69 2.06
C GLU A 546 -5.15 -26.19 1.99
N ILE A 547 -4.10 -25.36 1.82
CA ILE A 547 -4.17 -23.89 1.80
C ILE A 547 -3.51 -23.25 0.57
N ALA A 548 -2.69 -24.00 -0.18
CA ALA A 548 -2.12 -23.50 -1.42
C ALA A 548 -1.64 -24.68 -2.28
N ARG A 549 -1.75 -24.52 -3.60
CA ARG A 549 -1.28 -25.50 -4.59
C ARG A 549 -0.82 -24.76 -5.83
N ARG A 550 0.32 -25.12 -6.40
CA ARG A 550 0.79 -24.60 -7.69
C ARG A 550 1.34 -25.71 -8.57
N ASN A 551 1.09 -25.56 -9.87
CA ASN A 551 1.59 -26.42 -10.94
C ASN A 551 1.30 -27.94 -10.77
N LEU A 552 0.23 -28.31 -10.06
CA LEU A 552 -0.25 -29.67 -9.89
C LEU A 552 -1.64 -29.88 -10.52
N PRO A 553 -2.00 -31.11 -10.93
CA PRO A 553 -3.35 -31.44 -11.37
C PRO A 553 -4.43 -31.13 -10.33
N THR A 554 -5.66 -30.91 -10.79
CA THR A 554 -6.83 -30.84 -9.91
C THR A 554 -7.18 -32.22 -9.35
N GLY A 555 -7.76 -32.28 -8.15
CA GLY A 555 -8.12 -33.53 -7.49
C GLY A 555 -7.08 -34.00 -6.46
N THR A 556 -7.07 -35.30 -6.18
CA THR A 556 -6.16 -35.91 -5.19
C THR A 556 -4.72 -35.86 -5.68
N VAL A 557 -3.83 -35.26 -4.88
CA VAL A 557 -2.38 -35.31 -5.08
C VAL A 557 -1.86 -36.61 -4.47
N ALA A 558 -1.22 -37.43 -5.30
CA ALA A 558 -0.58 -38.67 -4.88
C ALA A 558 0.94 -38.47 -4.82
N PHE A 559 1.65 -39.32 -4.09
CA PHE A 559 3.12 -39.33 -4.06
C PHE A 559 3.77 -39.43 -5.46
N THR A 560 3.07 -40.01 -6.44
CA THR A 560 3.56 -40.12 -7.83
C THR A 560 3.01 -39.03 -8.75
N SER A 561 2.31 -38.02 -8.23
CA SER A 561 1.87 -36.87 -9.03
C SER A 561 3.07 -36.10 -9.51
N LEU A 562 3.06 -35.72 -10.79
CA LEU A 562 4.09 -34.87 -11.40
C LEU A 562 3.55 -33.46 -11.58
N ALA A 563 4.46 -32.49 -11.62
CA ALA A 563 4.15 -31.13 -12.04
C ALA A 563 3.56 -31.11 -13.47
N LEU A 564 2.70 -30.14 -13.78
CA LEU A 564 2.09 -30.02 -15.11
C LEU A 564 3.11 -29.54 -16.15
N THR A 565 4.04 -28.68 -15.73
CA THR A 565 5.18 -28.17 -16.51
C THR A 565 6.42 -28.09 -15.64
N ALA A 566 7.62 -28.00 -16.23
CA ALA A 566 8.81 -27.66 -15.47
C ALA A 566 8.75 -26.20 -14.97
N HIS A 567 9.34 -25.90 -13.81
CA HIS A 567 9.33 -24.56 -13.23
C HIS A 567 10.56 -24.29 -12.35
N ASP A 568 11.42 -23.36 -12.76
CA ASP A 568 12.57 -22.98 -11.95
C ASP A 568 12.19 -21.94 -10.87
N PRO A 569 12.82 -21.98 -9.67
CA PRO A 569 12.59 -21.07 -8.55
C PRO A 569 13.20 -19.67 -8.77
N THR A 570 12.92 -19.03 -9.91
CA THR A 570 13.48 -17.69 -10.25
C THR A 570 13.04 -16.59 -9.29
N ARG A 571 11.94 -16.80 -8.54
CA ARG A 571 11.39 -15.89 -7.53
C ARG A 571 10.54 -16.64 -6.51
N TYR A 572 10.36 -16.04 -5.34
CA TYR A 572 9.34 -16.46 -4.37
C TYR A 572 7.97 -16.02 -4.84
N GLU A 573 6.99 -16.93 -4.80
CA GLU A 573 5.59 -16.57 -5.00
C GLU A 573 4.90 -16.38 -3.64
N ALA A 574 4.19 -15.26 -3.47
CA ALA A 574 3.54 -14.91 -2.21
C ALA A 574 2.01 -15.07 -2.30
N PHE A 575 1.46 -16.01 -1.54
CA PHE A 575 0.06 -16.40 -1.55
C PHE A 575 -0.69 -15.80 -0.37
N ASP A 576 -1.74 -15.03 -0.67
CA ASP A 576 -2.71 -14.61 0.33
C ASP A 576 -3.53 -15.84 0.77
N ILE A 577 -3.33 -16.25 2.01
CA ILE A 577 -4.04 -17.34 2.67
C ILE A 577 -4.86 -16.82 3.85
N THR A 578 -5.29 -15.56 3.82
CA THR A 578 -6.11 -14.95 4.87
C THR A 578 -7.42 -15.71 5.09
N TYR A 579 -7.94 -16.37 4.06
CA TYR A 579 -9.10 -17.25 4.18
C TYR A 579 -8.86 -18.48 5.09
N ALA A 580 -7.60 -18.82 5.39
CA ALA A 580 -7.18 -19.89 6.28
C ALA A 580 -7.08 -19.46 7.76
N LEU A 581 -7.37 -18.19 8.11
CA LEU A 581 -7.41 -17.77 9.52
C LEU A 581 -8.30 -18.64 10.42
N PRO A 582 -9.48 -19.15 9.98
CA PRO A 582 -10.31 -20.02 10.82
C PRO A 582 -9.68 -21.37 11.21
N ILE A 583 -8.63 -21.80 10.50
CA ILE A 583 -7.90 -23.05 10.81
C ILE A 583 -6.62 -22.80 11.61
N LEU A 584 -6.20 -21.53 11.73
CA LEU A 584 -5.07 -21.11 12.55
C LEU A 584 -5.48 -21.15 14.03
N GLN A 585 -4.68 -21.83 14.85
CA GLN A 585 -4.94 -21.99 16.28
C GLN A 585 -4.05 -21.02 17.07
N GLN A 586 -4.54 -20.48 18.19
CA GLN A 586 -3.66 -19.78 19.11
C GLN A 586 -2.70 -20.79 19.74
N GLY A 587 -1.40 -20.49 19.77
CA GLY A 587 -0.37 -21.43 20.19
C GLY A 587 0.24 -22.23 19.04
N SER A 588 0.41 -23.55 19.23
CA SER A 588 1.17 -24.40 18.30
C SER A 588 0.38 -24.72 17.03
N ASN A 589 1.04 -24.60 15.88
CA ASN A 589 0.51 -24.92 14.55
C ASN A 589 1.59 -25.60 13.70
N LEU A 590 1.17 -26.24 12.61
CA LEU A 590 2.05 -26.88 11.62
C LEU A 590 1.74 -26.36 10.22
N ILE A 591 2.78 -25.95 9.48
CA ILE A 591 2.76 -25.94 8.01
C ILE A 591 3.50 -27.17 7.50
N ALA A 592 2.89 -27.85 6.52
CA ALA A 592 3.40 -29.04 5.87
C ALA A 592 3.33 -28.83 4.34
N ILE A 593 4.42 -29.08 3.62
CA ILE A 593 4.53 -28.84 2.17
C ILE A 593 5.12 -30.06 1.48
N GLU A 594 4.55 -30.47 0.35
CA GLU A 594 5.13 -31.47 -0.55
C GLU A 594 5.49 -30.80 -1.89
N VAL A 595 6.72 -31.01 -2.34
CA VAL A 595 7.24 -30.53 -3.63
C VAL A 595 7.30 -31.70 -4.60
N HIS A 596 6.85 -31.49 -5.84
CA HIS A 596 6.68 -32.52 -6.86
C HIS A 596 7.49 -32.20 -8.12
N GLN A 597 8.30 -33.15 -8.55
CA GLN A 597 9.11 -33.04 -9.78
C GLN A 597 8.24 -33.12 -11.04
N ALA A 598 8.67 -32.47 -12.12
CA ALA A 598 8.04 -32.57 -13.44
C ALA A 598 8.41 -33.88 -14.15
N ALA A 599 9.56 -34.47 -13.85
CA ALA A 599 10.01 -35.72 -14.44
C ALA A 599 10.87 -36.57 -13.50
N PRO A 600 10.93 -37.91 -13.68
CA PRO A 600 11.91 -38.77 -12.99
C PRO A 600 13.36 -38.45 -13.31
N THR A 601 13.62 -37.61 -14.32
CA THR A 601 14.95 -37.18 -14.75
C THR A 601 15.21 -35.70 -14.43
N SER A 602 14.43 -35.05 -13.56
CA SER A 602 14.73 -33.69 -13.09
C SER A 602 16.13 -33.67 -12.46
N ASP A 603 16.93 -32.66 -12.82
CA ASP A 603 18.33 -32.51 -12.41
C ASP A 603 18.53 -31.59 -11.20
N ASP A 604 17.48 -30.90 -10.78
CA ASP A 604 17.42 -30.03 -9.61
C ASP A 604 16.13 -30.20 -8.78
N LEU A 605 16.18 -29.61 -7.59
CA LEU A 605 15.04 -29.33 -6.73
C LEU A 605 15.44 -28.15 -5.85
N THR A 606 14.56 -27.18 -5.68
CA THR A 606 14.73 -26.11 -4.69
C THR A 606 13.43 -25.90 -3.90
N PHE A 607 13.57 -25.74 -2.59
CA PHE A 607 12.48 -25.39 -1.69
C PHE A 607 12.94 -24.39 -0.62
N ASP A 608 12.15 -23.34 -0.45
CA ASP A 608 12.15 -22.48 0.72
C ASP A 608 10.77 -21.84 0.93
N ALA A 609 10.40 -21.55 2.18
CA ALA A 609 9.13 -20.91 2.48
C ALA A 609 9.14 -20.16 3.82
N TRP A 610 8.32 -19.12 3.91
CA TRP A 610 8.06 -18.37 5.14
C TRP A 610 6.61 -17.91 5.23
N LEU A 611 6.17 -17.61 6.46
CA LEU A 611 4.78 -17.27 6.78
C LEU A 611 4.74 -15.96 7.56
N THR A 612 4.11 -14.94 6.98
CA THR A 612 3.96 -13.61 7.58
C THR A 612 2.50 -13.28 7.85
N TRP A 613 2.26 -12.42 8.84
CA TRP A 613 0.93 -11.95 9.21
C TRP A 613 0.89 -10.44 9.44
N GLU A 614 -0.27 -9.85 9.25
CA GLU A 614 -0.62 -8.49 9.65
C GLU A 614 -1.91 -8.52 10.48
N GLY A 615 -2.04 -7.66 11.47
CA GLY A 615 -3.18 -7.53 12.35
C GLY A 615 -3.82 -6.16 12.29
N ALA A 616 -4.95 -6.04 12.97
CA ALA A 616 -5.71 -4.80 13.05
C ALA A 616 -4.88 -3.69 13.71
N ASP A 617 -4.97 -2.50 13.13
CA ASP A 617 -4.33 -1.31 13.64
C ASP A 617 -4.83 -1.00 15.06
N VAL A 618 -3.94 -1.08 16.05
CA VAL A 618 -4.26 -0.64 17.41
C VAL A 618 -4.01 0.86 17.47
N ALA A 619 -5.10 1.63 17.47
CA ALA A 619 -5.04 3.06 17.75
C ALA A 619 -4.61 3.29 19.20
N LEU A 620 -3.52 4.04 19.42
CA LEU A 620 -3.25 4.58 20.75
C LEU A 620 -4.32 5.63 21.07
N ASP A 621 -4.73 5.67 22.35
CA ASP A 621 -5.63 6.70 22.87
C ASP A 621 -5.08 8.11 22.49
N PRO A 622 -5.87 8.97 21.82
CA PRO A 622 -5.48 10.32 21.44
C PRO A 622 -4.98 11.18 22.61
N ALA A 623 -5.35 10.85 23.85
CA ALA A 623 -4.84 11.52 25.04
C ALA A 623 -3.33 11.34 25.28
N CYS A 624 -2.69 10.39 24.62
CA CYS A 624 -1.25 10.10 24.72
C CYS A 624 -0.41 10.62 23.54
N ALA A 625 -1.01 11.20 22.50
CA ALA A 625 -0.35 11.48 21.21
C ALA A 625 0.31 12.87 21.09
N THR A 626 0.40 13.66 22.17
CA THR A 626 0.86 15.07 22.07
C THR A 626 2.30 15.33 22.53
N GLY A 627 3.15 14.32 22.68
CA GLY A 627 4.55 14.46 23.09
C GLY A 627 5.53 13.95 22.03
N ILE A 628 6.43 14.84 21.57
CA ILE A 628 7.47 14.55 20.57
C ILE A 628 8.28 13.30 20.98
N LEU A 629 8.33 12.31 20.09
CA LEU A 629 9.11 11.08 20.23
C LEU A 629 10.62 11.39 20.19
N GLY A 630 11.24 11.40 21.37
CA GLY A 630 12.68 11.31 21.56
C GLY A 630 12.97 10.16 22.53
N ASP A 631 13.56 9.10 22.01
CA ASP A 631 14.03 7.89 22.69
C ASP A 631 12.95 6.99 23.32
N VAL A 632 12.52 5.97 22.56
CA VAL A 632 11.96 4.74 23.15
C VAL A 632 13.12 3.98 23.82
N LEU A 633 13.18 4.00 25.16
CA LEU A 633 14.07 3.12 25.89
C LEU A 633 13.42 1.73 26.04
N THR A 634 13.82 0.78 25.20
CA THR A 634 13.48 -0.64 25.41
C THR A 634 14.30 -1.20 26.57
N VAL A 635 13.70 -1.39 27.74
CA VAL A 635 14.33 -2.07 28.87
C VAL A 635 13.96 -3.55 28.84
N ASN A 636 14.73 -4.35 28.10
CA ASN A 636 14.68 -5.81 28.23
C ASN A 636 15.45 -6.24 29.48
N GLY A 637 14.79 -6.23 30.64
CA GLY A 637 15.37 -6.63 31.92
C GLY A 637 14.90 -8.01 32.36
N SER A 638 15.79 -8.99 32.38
CA SER A 638 15.64 -10.16 33.26
C SER A 638 15.67 -9.71 34.73
N ALA A 639 14.81 -10.29 35.57
CA ALA A 639 14.72 -9.95 37.00
C ALA A 639 16.12 -9.99 37.67
N GLY A 640 16.58 -8.84 38.18
CA GLY A 640 17.87 -8.70 38.89
C GLY A 640 18.92 -7.76 38.28
N GLY A 641 18.60 -7.00 37.23
CA GLY A 641 19.54 -6.05 36.60
C GLY A 641 19.84 -4.77 37.40
N ILE A 642 21.06 -4.26 37.21
CA ILE A 642 21.59 -2.99 37.73
C ILE A 642 20.66 -1.82 37.36
N GLY A 643 20.29 -0.97 38.32
CA GLY A 643 19.48 0.22 38.07
C GLY A 643 20.12 1.13 37.02
N ARG A 644 19.33 1.62 36.07
CA ARG A 644 19.73 2.64 35.09
C ARG A 644 19.12 3.99 35.45
N SER A 645 19.87 5.05 35.25
CA SER A 645 19.42 6.44 35.43
C SER A 645 19.32 7.12 34.06
N ILE A 646 18.28 7.91 33.87
CA ILE A 646 18.10 8.77 32.70
C ILE A 646 18.06 10.22 33.20
N ASN A 647 18.79 11.11 32.53
CA ASN A 647 18.70 12.55 32.77
C ASN A 647 17.56 13.10 31.90
N VAL A 648 16.62 13.80 32.52
CA VAL A 648 15.47 14.39 31.84
C VAL A 648 15.48 15.90 32.03
N THR A 649 15.13 16.63 30.97
CA THR A 649 14.97 18.09 31.04
C THR A 649 13.56 18.43 31.52
N VAL A 650 13.41 19.51 32.29
CA VAL A 650 12.10 19.97 32.78
C VAL A 650 11.17 20.26 31.61
N GLY A 651 9.99 19.62 31.61
CA GLY A 651 8.98 19.75 30.55
C GLY A 651 9.07 18.69 29.44
N GLN A 652 9.99 17.74 29.54
CA GLN A 652 10.08 16.62 28.62
C GLN A 652 9.24 15.45 29.13
N ASP A 653 8.33 14.93 28.29
CA ASP A 653 7.55 13.73 28.58
C ASP A 653 8.44 12.47 28.47
N ILE A 654 8.12 11.45 29.26
CA ILE A 654 8.83 10.15 29.23
C ILE A 654 7.78 9.06 29.01
N SER A 655 8.05 8.17 28.05
CA SER A 655 7.27 6.96 27.82
C SER A 655 8.08 5.73 28.25
N ILE A 656 7.49 4.85 29.06
CA ILE A 656 8.12 3.60 29.51
C ILE A 656 7.20 2.43 29.13
N ALA A 657 7.67 1.56 28.25
CA ALA A 657 7.00 0.30 27.90
C ALA A 657 7.56 -0.86 28.73
N ILE A 658 6.69 -1.75 29.22
CA ILE A 658 7.08 -2.90 30.04
C ILE A 658 6.47 -4.16 29.43
N GLN A 659 7.31 -5.16 29.16
CA GLN A 659 6.84 -6.52 28.87
C GLN A 659 6.86 -7.39 30.13
N PRO A 660 5.82 -8.19 30.40
CA PRO A 660 5.86 -9.18 31.47
C PRO A 660 6.93 -10.25 31.17
N PRO A 661 7.61 -10.80 32.19
CA PRO A 661 8.58 -11.87 31.98
C PRO A 661 7.92 -13.10 31.34
N PRO A 662 8.63 -13.85 30.48
CA PRO A 662 8.13 -15.09 29.92
C PRO A 662 7.70 -16.08 31.03
N GLY A 663 6.48 -16.59 30.94
CA GLY A 663 5.97 -17.66 31.81
C GLY A 663 5.11 -17.22 33.02
N LEU A 664 4.89 -15.92 33.22
CA LEU A 664 3.87 -15.44 34.17
C LEU A 664 2.62 -15.04 33.39
N GLY A 665 1.49 -15.70 33.67
CA GLY A 665 0.21 -15.38 33.02
C GLY A 665 -0.22 -13.91 33.25
N PRO A 666 -1.24 -13.42 32.51
CA PRO A 666 -1.62 -12.00 32.43
C PRO A 666 -2.12 -11.35 33.74
N PHE A 667 -2.06 -12.05 34.88
CA PHE A 667 -2.53 -11.61 36.20
C PHE A 667 -1.45 -11.57 37.29
N ALA A 668 -0.17 -11.57 36.93
CA ALA A 668 0.86 -11.25 37.93
C ALA A 668 0.80 -9.75 38.22
N ASP A 669 0.28 -9.37 39.40
CA ASP A 669 0.38 -8.02 39.93
C ASP A 669 1.87 -7.64 40.05
N PHE A 670 2.34 -6.74 39.19
CA PHE A 670 3.62 -6.10 39.33
C PHE A 670 3.41 -4.65 39.78
N ALA A 671 4.23 -4.17 40.70
CA ALA A 671 4.24 -2.77 41.10
C ALA A 671 5.47 -2.09 40.49
N LEU A 672 5.25 -1.02 39.72
CA LEU A 672 6.33 -0.11 39.37
C LEU A 672 6.54 0.85 40.55
N LEU A 673 7.68 0.75 41.23
CA LEU A 673 8.09 1.75 42.21
C LEU A 673 8.90 2.83 41.50
N CYS A 674 8.20 3.81 40.92
CA CYS A 674 8.82 5.05 40.49
C CYS A 674 8.96 6.00 41.69
N HIS A 675 10.11 6.68 41.79
CA HIS A 675 10.33 7.69 42.82
C HIS A 675 10.76 9.00 42.16
N LEU A 676 10.07 10.08 42.51
CA LEU A 676 10.43 11.46 42.16
C LEU A 676 10.84 12.17 43.46
N GLY A 677 12.06 12.72 43.49
CA GLY A 677 12.53 13.50 44.62
C GLY A 677 13.88 14.16 44.37
N SER A 678 14.17 15.22 45.15
CA SER A 678 15.55 15.58 45.46
C SER A 678 16.08 14.61 46.53
N SER A 679 17.39 14.58 46.78
CA SER A 679 18.08 13.66 47.70
C SER A 679 17.56 13.60 49.15
N THR A 680 16.50 14.35 49.51
CA THR A 680 16.01 14.52 50.89
C THR A 680 14.49 14.34 51.10
N GLY A 681 13.72 13.84 50.13
CA GLY A 681 12.29 13.55 50.36
C GLY A 681 11.70 12.53 49.38
N LEU A 682 11.03 11.50 49.91
CA LEU A 682 10.57 10.33 49.15
C LEU A 682 9.05 10.09 49.32
N THR A 683 8.31 9.94 48.23
CA THR A 683 6.91 9.46 48.22
C THR A 683 6.68 8.44 47.10
N PRO A 684 6.23 7.20 47.40
CA PRO A 684 5.92 6.18 46.39
C PRO A 684 4.50 6.31 45.80
N PHE A 685 4.31 5.84 44.57
CA PHE A 685 3.00 5.71 43.90
C PHE A 685 2.69 4.22 43.56
N PRO A 686 1.50 3.70 43.91
CA PRO A 686 1.05 2.36 43.50
C PRO A 686 0.23 2.38 42.19
N ILE A 687 0.32 1.29 41.41
CA ILE A 687 -0.41 1.08 40.15
C ILE A 687 -1.05 -0.31 40.20
N ALA A 688 -2.25 -0.47 39.61
CA ALA A 688 -2.90 -1.76 39.36
C ALA A 688 -3.19 -1.92 37.86
N GLY A 689 -2.76 -3.04 37.27
CA GLY A 689 -3.04 -3.42 35.88
C GLY A 689 -1.95 -3.01 34.87
N GLY A 690 -1.71 -3.88 33.88
CA GLY A 690 -0.79 -3.63 32.77
C GLY A 690 -1.34 -2.57 31.81
N GLY A 691 -0.58 -1.51 31.62
CA GLY A 691 -0.87 -0.37 30.74
C GLY A 691 0.31 0.60 30.70
N ALA A 692 0.36 1.47 29.70
CA ALA A 692 1.33 2.57 29.64
C ALA A 692 0.98 3.65 30.68
N LEU A 693 1.99 4.24 31.32
CA LEU A 693 1.81 5.37 32.22
C LEU A 693 2.40 6.64 31.60
N CYS A 694 1.58 7.67 31.48
CA CYS A 694 2.00 9.02 31.15
C CYS A 694 1.77 9.91 32.37
N PHE A 695 2.78 10.67 32.80
CA PHE A 695 2.60 11.72 33.80
C PHE A 695 3.50 12.91 33.50
N THR A 696 3.00 14.11 33.78
CA THR A 696 3.73 15.38 33.59
C THR A 696 4.17 15.90 34.96
N PRO A 697 5.46 15.84 35.35
CA PRO A 697 5.90 16.34 36.64
C PRO A 697 5.87 17.87 36.66
N THR A 698 5.08 18.47 37.56
CA THR A 698 5.19 19.90 37.88
C THR A 698 6.19 20.06 39.04
N LEU A 699 7.45 20.41 38.75
CA LEU A 699 8.47 20.64 39.76
C LEU A 699 9.13 22.01 39.59
N GLY A 700 9.22 22.74 40.70
CA GLY A 700 9.81 24.08 40.78
C GLY A 700 11.31 24.06 40.52
N ALA A 701 11.81 25.16 39.96
CA ALA A 701 13.14 25.30 39.37
C ALA A 701 14.31 25.21 40.37
N VAL A 702 14.74 24.01 40.78
CA VAL A 702 16.11 23.80 41.30
C VAL A 702 16.54 22.31 41.25
N ASN A 703 17.68 22.02 40.60
CA ASN A 703 18.49 20.77 40.53
C ASN A 703 18.10 19.66 39.52
N PRO A 704 19.11 18.91 38.99
CA PRO A 704 18.87 17.75 38.13
C PRO A 704 18.09 16.69 38.91
N SER A 705 16.98 16.23 38.33
CA SER A 705 16.13 15.19 38.90
C SER A 705 16.53 13.85 38.30
N PHE A 706 16.75 12.85 39.15
CA PHE A 706 17.11 11.49 38.72
C PHE A 706 15.88 10.59 38.80
N PHE A 707 15.69 9.73 37.80
CA PHE A 707 14.71 8.65 37.85
C PHE A 707 15.44 7.33 38.10
N THR A 708 15.00 6.55 39.11
CA THR A 708 15.60 5.25 39.43
C THR A 708 14.52 4.17 39.39
N LEU A 709 14.70 3.15 38.56
CA LEU A 709 13.88 1.93 38.58
C LEU A 709 14.54 0.93 39.54
N ALA A 710 13.89 0.66 40.67
CA ALA A 710 14.35 -0.34 41.65
C ALA A 710 13.53 -1.63 41.53
N ALA A 711 14.20 -2.79 41.57
CA ALA A 711 13.52 -4.07 41.69
C ALA A 711 12.85 -4.19 43.07
N SER A 712 11.56 -4.55 43.05
CA SER A 712 10.66 -4.93 44.16
C SER A 712 11.23 -4.85 45.58
N VAL A 713 10.76 -3.87 46.37
CA VAL A 713 10.82 -3.95 47.83
C VAL A 713 9.65 -4.82 48.31
N PRO A 714 9.83 -5.75 49.26
CA PRO A 714 8.74 -6.60 49.74
C PRO A 714 7.62 -5.73 50.34
N ILE A 715 6.40 -5.87 49.80
CA ILE A 715 5.20 -5.28 50.41
C ILE A 715 4.81 -6.20 51.59
N PRO A 716 4.64 -5.68 52.82
CA PRO A 716 4.16 -6.49 53.93
C PRO A 716 2.73 -6.97 53.64
N GLY A 717 2.57 -8.26 53.30
CA GLY A 717 1.26 -8.90 53.12
C GLY A 717 1.11 -9.74 51.84
N THR A 718 2.05 -9.68 50.90
CA THR A 718 2.03 -10.55 49.71
C THR A 718 2.84 -11.83 49.96
N VAL A 719 2.16 -12.98 49.88
CA VAL A 719 2.78 -14.31 49.97
C VAL A 719 3.15 -14.76 48.56
N PHE A 720 4.44 -14.82 48.24
CA PHE A 720 4.93 -15.49 47.03
C PHE A 720 5.33 -16.95 47.35
N PRO A 721 5.06 -17.91 46.44
CA PRO A 721 5.50 -19.29 46.63
C PRO A 721 7.02 -19.40 46.72
N SER A 722 7.49 -20.18 47.68
CA SER A 722 8.89 -20.43 48.01
C SER A 722 9.54 -21.50 47.10
N GLY A 723 10.67 -21.17 46.45
CA GLY A 723 11.61 -22.17 45.87
C GLY A 723 12.64 -21.58 44.89
N PRO A 724 13.89 -22.10 44.79
CA PRO A 724 15.10 -21.27 44.84
C PRO A 724 16.10 -21.36 43.64
N ALA A 725 16.60 -20.19 43.18
CA ALA A 725 17.95 -19.80 42.63
C ALA A 725 18.69 -20.70 41.57
N PRO A 726 19.91 -20.40 41.05
CA PRO A 726 20.76 -19.17 41.03
C PRO A 726 21.47 -18.87 39.68
N TRP A 727 21.99 -17.65 39.37
CA TRP A 727 23.27 -17.50 38.63
C TRP A 727 24.03 -16.20 38.98
N ASN A 728 25.35 -16.33 39.11
CA ASN A 728 26.36 -15.34 39.50
C ASN A 728 27.01 -14.64 38.30
N PHE A 729 27.66 -13.47 38.51
CA PHE A 729 28.69 -12.94 37.61
C PHE A 729 29.97 -12.51 38.34
N VAL A 730 31.11 -12.84 37.71
CA VAL A 730 32.49 -12.49 38.07
C VAL A 730 32.88 -11.18 37.36
N TYR A 731 33.58 -10.30 38.07
CA TYR A 731 33.96 -8.95 37.63
C TYR A 731 35.47 -8.85 37.36
N GLN A 732 35.89 -8.14 36.30
CA GLN A 732 37.28 -7.71 36.11
C GLN A 732 37.33 -6.25 35.57
N PHE A 733 37.97 -5.35 36.34
CA PHE A 733 38.05 -3.89 36.12
C PHE A 733 39.25 -3.49 35.25
N GLY A 734 39.14 -2.35 34.55
CA GLY A 734 40.31 -1.58 34.09
C GLY A 734 39.99 -0.30 33.31
N ILE A 735 39.91 0.84 34.04
CA ILE A 735 40.29 2.24 33.70
C ILE A 735 39.28 3.25 34.32
N PRO A 736 39.70 4.21 35.17
CA PRO A 736 38.82 5.15 35.88
C PRO A 736 38.55 6.45 35.09
N ILE A 737 37.34 7.02 35.25
CA ILE A 737 37.01 8.41 34.88
C ILE A 737 36.72 9.20 36.18
N PRO A 738 37.25 10.43 36.38
CA PRO A 738 37.07 11.20 37.61
C PRO A 738 35.66 11.81 37.70
N GLY A 739 34.96 11.60 38.81
CA GLY A 739 33.68 12.26 39.13
C GLY A 739 32.59 11.38 39.77
N LEU A 740 32.84 10.09 40.00
CA LEU A 740 31.85 9.18 40.59
C LEU A 740 32.22 8.79 42.03
N GLU A 741 31.46 9.26 43.02
CA GLU A 741 31.43 8.65 44.35
C GLU A 741 30.50 7.42 44.28
N VAL A 742 31.08 6.22 44.40
CA VAL A 742 30.30 4.99 44.58
C VAL A 742 30.17 4.73 46.08
N LEU A 743 28.99 4.99 46.63
CA LEU A 743 28.64 4.55 47.99
C LEU A 743 28.00 3.16 47.92
N ILE A 744 28.75 2.11 48.25
CA ILE A 744 28.18 0.77 48.50
C ILE A 744 27.83 0.72 49.99
N GLN A 745 26.54 0.73 50.32
CA GLN A 745 26.09 0.31 51.65
C GLN A 745 25.30 -0.99 51.56
N PRO A 746 25.64 -2.01 52.37
CA PRO A 746 24.90 -3.26 52.43
C PRO A 746 23.59 -3.08 53.20
N ALA A 747 22.56 -3.79 52.75
CA ALA A 747 21.25 -3.82 53.37
C ALA A 747 21.33 -4.11 54.88
N LEU A 748 20.81 -3.20 55.71
CA LEU A 748 20.51 -3.46 57.10
C LEU A 748 19.00 -3.66 57.26
N THR A 749 18.68 -4.82 57.82
CA THR A 749 17.38 -5.32 58.24
C THR A 749 16.78 -4.47 59.38
N SER A 750 15.48 -4.13 59.23
CA SER A 750 14.44 -3.78 60.22
C SER A 750 14.82 -3.27 61.63
N VAL A 751 14.09 -2.24 62.13
CA VAL A 751 13.17 -2.26 63.30
C VAL A 751 12.82 -0.80 63.70
N GLY A 752 11.54 -0.49 63.97
CA GLY A 752 11.17 0.48 65.02
C GLY A 752 10.27 1.68 64.65
N SER A 753 8.97 1.51 64.91
CA SER A 753 7.94 2.49 65.35
C SER A 753 8.29 3.98 65.53
N SER A 754 7.43 4.89 65.04
CA SER A 754 6.57 5.75 65.90
C SER A 754 5.60 6.65 65.09
N LEU A 755 4.44 6.87 65.71
CA LEU A 755 3.24 7.59 65.29
C LEU A 755 3.47 9.06 64.91
N TRP A 756 2.69 9.60 63.96
CA TRP A 756 1.88 10.83 64.13
C TRP A 756 0.60 10.78 63.28
N LYS A 757 -0.51 11.16 63.89
CA LYS A 757 -1.88 11.14 63.38
C LYS A 757 -2.47 12.55 63.55
N SER A 758 -3.01 13.15 62.50
CA SER A 758 -4.16 14.09 62.49
C SER A 758 -4.42 14.52 61.05
N GLY A 759 -5.62 14.58 60.49
CA GLY A 759 -7.00 14.45 60.98
C GLY A 759 -7.89 14.93 59.83
N ASN A 760 -8.78 14.08 59.33
CA ASN A 760 -10.24 14.30 59.17
C ASN A 760 -10.56 13.95 57.70
N ALA A 761 -11.49 13.09 57.30
CA ALA A 761 -12.42 12.16 57.90
C ALA A 761 -12.84 11.22 56.73
N ILE A 762 -12.87 9.89 56.91
CA ILE A 762 -14.10 9.03 56.92
C ILE A 762 -14.77 8.85 55.55
N ARG A 763 -15.20 7.66 55.06
CA ARG A 763 -15.04 6.23 55.38
C ARG A 763 -15.63 5.45 54.18
N VAL A 764 -15.05 4.28 53.95
CA VAL A 764 -15.47 3.09 53.18
C VAL A 764 -16.98 2.78 53.15
N ILE A 765 -17.50 2.33 51.99
CA ILE A 765 -18.52 1.25 51.80
C ILE A 765 -18.22 0.61 50.41
N SER A 766 -17.46 -0.49 50.29
CA SER A 766 -17.77 -1.93 50.42
C SER A 766 -18.22 -2.65 49.12
N VAL A 767 -17.45 -3.68 48.72
CA VAL A 767 -17.84 -4.99 48.14
C VAL A 767 -18.58 -5.00 46.79
N LEU A 768 -17.85 -5.16 45.69
CA LEU A 768 -17.59 -6.44 44.99
C LEU A 768 -16.33 -6.28 44.14
#